data_AF-A0A8T4SRK8-F1
#
_entry.id   AF-A0A8T4SRK8-F1
#
_cell.length_a   1.000
_cell.length_b   1.000
_cell.length_c   1.000
_cell.angle_alpha   90.00
_cell.angle_beta   90.00
_cell.angle_gamma   90.00
#
_symmetry.space_group_name_H-M   'P 1'
#
loop_
_entity.id
_entity.type
_entity.pdbx_description
1 polymer ?
#
loop_
_entity_poly.entity_id
_entity_poly.type
_entity_poly.pdbx_seq_one_letter_code
_entity_poly.pdbx_strand_id
1 'polypeptide(L)'
;MNILVTGGSGFIGSCVVSELLLDKRNSVTALSRNPRYQRSSIKTISLNLNNIEETKKLVSNFDLVYHIAGNIRAPYSDSYGQHYCGNALSTYNLLTACSLNGIRRIVFISTMEVYGNTLFGKITEDEPTRPSNNYALTKVLAEDYCFKFSVQNNLAITVVRLSYTYGIGQPDHRLFPKLIKEILLGNNDPKMRPDEQGNDYLYVKDAARGIVLIGNQLQSSPFEIYNLGSGAFTSNLAVFKIAYDLLGLSLPQDCLLKISEGSYLDCGKIQKLGYNCCYPLKDGLAEMMLLYKERTRQKREANEGAEERVWRIPLFSIYNDLQDQAAVCSVVRRGSFWTDGPEIRILEQKIAGSIGVTNALCFNSGTSALYALLLASNLEGSEVIVPSFTFIATASTVILAGATPIFAEIEPMTFGLDFEDVVRKMTTRTKAIIIVHYGGSGARDSERIRELCEHKGILFLEDAAESFGSKIGLKIAGSIGTAAILSFCQNKIITTGEGGAVVTNSRVLYERLKLLRSHGRVEDGQQGYFASTADNEYSDFGHNFRLSSINAALGISQLEKLESIINQRKRNASFYNKGLSDFPEINCPWPLPDFEHLYQMYTITLQSEEMRNQLQRYLSDYGIQSKVYFNPVHLKLAYRKKYGYKPGDLPITEELSKRVLTLPMSATFNFYELQYVVSAIKRFFIQKRGGNDCEHTATYFS
;
A
#
# COMPACT_ATOMS: atom_id res chain seq x y z
N MET A 1 -37.33 -8.73 4.80
CA MET A 1 -37.59 -9.99 4.09
C MET A 1 -36.74 -11.09 4.71
N ASN A 2 -37.33 -12.24 5.03
CA ASN A 2 -36.61 -13.44 5.46
C ASN A 2 -36.14 -14.20 4.22
N ILE A 3 -34.84 -14.26 3.99
CA ILE A 3 -34.25 -14.77 2.76
C ILE A 3 -33.38 -15.99 3.05
N LEU A 4 -33.58 -17.07 2.29
CA LEU A 4 -32.72 -18.24 2.32
C LEU A 4 -31.78 -18.25 1.11
N VAL A 5 -30.47 -18.38 1.35
CA VAL A 5 -29.48 -18.61 0.29
C VAL A 5 -28.90 -20.01 0.43
N THR A 6 -29.27 -20.91 -0.48
CA THR A 6 -28.65 -22.23 -0.54
C THR A 6 -27.26 -22.14 -1.18
N GLY A 7 -26.28 -22.87 -0.64
CA GLY A 7 -24.91 -22.74 -1.10
C GLY A 7 -24.27 -21.40 -0.70
N GLY A 8 -24.77 -20.75 0.35
CA GLY A 8 -24.31 -19.42 0.80
C GLY A 8 -22.84 -19.38 1.26
N SER A 9 -22.21 -20.52 1.49
CA SER A 9 -20.77 -20.63 1.75
C SER A 9 -19.92 -20.86 0.48
N GLY A 10 -20.57 -20.99 -0.68
CA GLY A 10 -19.90 -21.25 -1.95
C GLY A 10 -19.38 -19.97 -2.62
N PHE A 11 -18.68 -20.15 -3.74
CA PHE A 11 -18.06 -19.05 -4.49
C PHE A 11 -19.05 -17.91 -4.83
N ILE A 12 -20.12 -18.21 -5.57
CA ILE A 12 -21.14 -17.20 -5.92
C ILE A 12 -22.04 -16.89 -4.72
N GLY A 13 -22.43 -17.91 -3.95
CA GLY A 13 -23.39 -17.76 -2.85
C GLY A 13 -22.91 -16.84 -1.73
N SER A 14 -21.61 -16.83 -1.41
CA SER A 14 -21.06 -15.94 -0.39
C SER A 14 -21.07 -14.47 -0.81
N CYS A 15 -20.94 -14.19 -2.11
CA CYS A 15 -21.10 -12.85 -2.67
C CYS A 15 -22.58 -12.43 -2.68
N VAL A 16 -23.50 -13.31 -3.08
CA VAL A 16 -24.96 -13.04 -3.01
C VAL A 16 -25.40 -12.74 -1.57
N VAL A 17 -24.95 -13.52 -0.59
CA VAL A 17 -25.19 -13.22 0.84
C VAL A 17 -24.69 -11.84 1.22
N SER A 18 -23.49 -11.45 0.76
CA SER A 18 -22.91 -10.14 1.11
C SER A 18 -23.69 -8.99 0.46
N GLU A 19 -24.14 -9.18 -0.78
CA GLU A 19 -24.96 -8.21 -1.51
C GLU A 19 -26.34 -8.04 -0.86
N LEU A 20 -26.99 -9.13 -0.46
CA LEU A 20 -28.29 -9.10 0.24
C LEU A 20 -28.24 -8.35 1.58
N LEU A 21 -27.11 -8.41 2.27
CA LEU A 21 -26.90 -7.74 3.56
C LEU A 21 -26.68 -6.23 3.44
N LEU A 22 -26.55 -5.69 2.22
CA LEU A 22 -26.52 -4.24 2.01
C LEU A 22 -27.87 -3.60 2.37
N ASP A 23 -28.98 -4.31 2.17
CA ASP A 23 -30.30 -3.90 2.65
C ASP A 23 -30.55 -4.44 4.06
N LYS A 24 -30.48 -3.55 5.06
CA LYS A 24 -30.65 -3.89 6.48
C LYS A 24 -32.03 -4.47 6.82
N ARG A 25 -33.01 -4.38 5.93
CA ARG A 25 -34.34 -5.00 6.10
C ARG A 25 -34.33 -6.50 5.80
N ASN A 26 -33.24 -7.02 5.25
CA ASN A 26 -33.08 -8.43 4.95
C ASN A 26 -32.56 -9.20 6.17
N SER A 27 -33.29 -10.26 6.53
CA SER A 27 -32.82 -11.29 7.44
C SER A 27 -32.36 -12.47 6.59
N VAL A 28 -31.05 -12.63 6.43
CA VAL A 28 -30.46 -13.64 5.54
C VAL A 28 -30.07 -14.88 6.33
N THR A 29 -30.49 -16.05 5.85
CA THR A 29 -30.05 -17.36 6.33
C THR A 29 -29.27 -18.08 5.23
N ALA A 30 -28.07 -18.57 5.53
CA ALA A 30 -27.28 -19.35 4.59
C ALA A 30 -27.39 -20.84 4.89
N LEU A 31 -27.69 -21.65 3.88
CA LEU A 31 -27.58 -23.10 3.95
C LEU A 31 -26.23 -23.54 3.41
N SER A 32 -25.47 -24.28 4.22
CA SER A 32 -24.17 -24.84 3.84
C SER A 32 -24.07 -26.33 4.14
N ARG A 33 -23.42 -27.10 3.25
CA ARG A 33 -23.00 -28.48 3.55
C ARG A 33 -21.77 -28.52 4.47
N ASN A 34 -21.07 -27.39 4.66
CA ASN A 34 -19.91 -27.30 5.53
C ASN A 34 -20.37 -26.90 6.95
N PRO A 35 -20.35 -27.80 7.94
CA PRO A 35 -20.81 -27.51 9.29
C PRO A 35 -19.94 -26.48 10.02
N ARG A 36 -18.71 -26.22 9.53
CA ARG A 36 -17.80 -25.20 10.06
C ARG A 36 -18.04 -23.80 9.50
N TYR A 37 -18.91 -23.65 8.50
CA TYR A 37 -19.23 -22.34 7.96
C TYR A 37 -20.09 -21.56 8.96
N GLN A 38 -19.48 -20.61 9.65
CA GLN A 38 -20.19 -19.66 10.51
C GLN A 38 -19.82 -18.25 10.08
N ARG A 39 -20.84 -17.41 9.87
CA ARG A 39 -20.68 -15.99 9.60
C ARG A 39 -21.46 -15.26 10.67
N SER A 40 -20.77 -14.52 11.52
CA SER A 40 -21.33 -13.88 12.73
C SER A 40 -22.55 -12.99 12.45
N SER A 41 -22.67 -12.47 11.23
CA SER A 41 -23.73 -11.57 10.81
C SER A 41 -25.00 -12.25 10.31
N ILE A 42 -25.05 -13.58 10.18
CA ILE A 42 -26.23 -14.31 9.66
C ILE A 42 -26.44 -15.65 10.36
N LYS A 43 -27.66 -16.19 10.25
CA LYS A 43 -27.93 -17.57 10.64
C LYS A 43 -27.37 -18.53 9.57
N THR A 44 -26.64 -19.55 10.00
CA THR A 44 -26.26 -20.66 9.13
C THR A 44 -27.03 -21.92 9.51
N ILE A 45 -27.53 -22.64 8.51
CA ILE A 45 -28.10 -23.98 8.65
C ILE A 45 -27.19 -24.97 7.94
N SER A 46 -26.75 -26.01 8.66
CA SER A 46 -26.07 -27.14 8.04
C SER A 46 -27.12 -28.15 7.58
N LEU A 47 -27.21 -28.38 6.26
CA LEU A 47 -28.20 -29.29 5.68
C LEU A 47 -27.69 -29.88 4.36
N ASN A 48 -27.91 -31.18 4.18
CA ASN A 48 -27.80 -31.82 2.87
C ASN A 48 -29.18 -31.85 2.21
N LEU A 49 -29.37 -31.07 1.14
CA LEU A 49 -30.63 -30.99 0.38
C LEU A 49 -31.12 -32.34 -0.19
N ASN A 50 -30.28 -33.38 -0.22
CA ASN A 50 -30.69 -34.72 -0.63
C ASN A 50 -31.51 -35.44 0.46
N ASN A 51 -31.47 -34.95 1.70
CA ASN A 51 -32.33 -35.40 2.79
C ASN A 51 -33.65 -34.61 2.75
N ILE A 52 -34.67 -35.17 2.10
CA ILE A 52 -35.94 -34.48 1.87
C ILE A 52 -36.68 -34.16 3.18
N GLU A 53 -36.65 -35.05 4.17
CA GLU A 53 -37.37 -34.85 5.43
C GLU A 53 -36.76 -33.72 6.26
N GLU A 54 -35.43 -33.66 6.31
CA GLU A 54 -34.73 -32.56 6.97
C GLU A 54 -34.88 -31.24 6.19
N THR A 55 -34.92 -31.29 4.86
CA THR A 55 -35.16 -30.13 4.01
C THR A 55 -36.56 -29.55 4.24
N LYS A 56 -37.60 -30.39 4.28
CA LYS A 56 -38.97 -29.99 4.63
C LYS A 56 -39.05 -29.33 6.00
N LYS A 57 -38.31 -29.84 6.99
CA LYS A 57 -38.31 -29.30 8.35
C LYS A 57 -37.62 -27.94 8.45
N LEU A 58 -36.44 -27.80 7.84
CA LEU A 58 -35.56 -26.64 8.04
C LEU A 58 -35.80 -25.50 7.04
N VAL A 59 -36.41 -25.76 5.88
CA VAL A 59 -36.76 -24.74 4.88
C VAL A 59 -38.19 -24.27 5.09
N SER A 60 -38.41 -23.47 6.14
CA SER A 60 -39.71 -22.89 6.50
C SER A 60 -39.55 -21.43 6.93
N ASN A 61 -40.62 -20.64 6.84
CA ASN A 61 -40.67 -19.22 7.25
C ASN A 61 -39.73 -18.28 6.47
N PHE A 62 -39.58 -18.50 5.15
CA PHE A 62 -38.84 -17.61 4.25
C PHE A 62 -39.78 -16.97 3.21
N ASP A 63 -39.51 -15.72 2.86
CA ASP A 63 -40.24 -14.97 1.84
C ASP A 63 -39.67 -15.20 0.44
N LEU A 64 -38.35 -15.47 0.35
CA LEU A 64 -37.61 -15.63 -0.90
C LEU A 64 -36.45 -16.62 -0.72
N VAL A 65 -36.26 -17.48 -1.71
CA VAL A 65 -35.17 -18.47 -1.75
C VAL A 65 -34.28 -18.24 -2.96
N TYR A 66 -32.99 -18.00 -2.72
CA TYR A 66 -31.95 -18.06 -3.75
C TYR A 66 -31.35 -19.47 -3.77
N HIS A 67 -31.69 -20.26 -4.78
CA HIS A 67 -31.19 -21.61 -4.97
C HIS A 67 -29.90 -21.62 -5.80
N ILE A 68 -28.75 -21.53 -5.13
CA ILE A 68 -27.40 -21.51 -5.74
C ILE A 68 -26.67 -22.85 -5.49
N ALA A 69 -27.12 -23.67 -4.53
CA ALA A 69 -26.52 -24.95 -4.24
C ALA A 69 -26.59 -25.88 -5.46
N GLY A 70 -25.42 -26.34 -5.92
CA GLY A 70 -25.29 -27.22 -7.07
C GLY A 70 -23.86 -27.71 -7.24
N ASN A 71 -23.70 -28.85 -7.90
CA ASN A 71 -22.40 -29.35 -8.31
C ASN A 71 -22.07 -28.77 -9.69
N ILE A 72 -20.94 -28.06 -9.80
CA ILE A 72 -20.41 -27.55 -11.07
C ILE A 72 -19.54 -28.60 -11.77
N ARG A 73 -19.39 -28.48 -13.09
CA ARG A 73 -18.51 -29.34 -13.89
C ARG A 73 -17.07 -29.36 -13.36
N ALA A 74 -16.55 -30.55 -13.08
CA ALA A 74 -15.13 -30.79 -12.80
C ALA A 74 -14.45 -31.38 -14.05
N PRO A 75 -13.34 -30.81 -14.56
CA PRO A 75 -12.71 -31.25 -15.83
C PRO A 75 -12.27 -32.72 -15.86
N TYR A 76 -12.08 -33.34 -14.70
CA TYR A 76 -11.52 -34.70 -14.55
C TYR A 76 -12.51 -35.71 -13.92
N SER A 77 -13.76 -35.32 -13.68
CA SER A 77 -14.79 -36.18 -13.08
C SER A 77 -16.18 -35.65 -13.47
N ASP A 78 -16.76 -36.19 -14.55
CA ASP A 78 -18.10 -35.83 -15.04
C ASP A 78 -19.12 -36.93 -14.73
N SER A 79 -19.29 -37.23 -13.43
CA SER A 79 -20.24 -38.25 -12.98
C SER A 79 -21.66 -37.73 -13.03
N TYR A 80 -22.48 -38.28 -13.94
CA TYR A 80 -23.90 -37.96 -14.03
C TYR A 80 -24.61 -38.09 -12.67
N GLY A 81 -24.36 -39.18 -11.93
CA GLY A 81 -25.00 -39.41 -10.63
C GLY A 81 -24.68 -38.32 -9.58
N GLN A 82 -23.44 -37.82 -9.54
CA GLN A 82 -23.07 -36.72 -8.66
C GLN A 82 -23.73 -35.40 -9.07
N HIS A 83 -23.76 -35.09 -10.36
CA HIS A 83 -24.43 -33.90 -10.87
C HIS A 83 -25.95 -33.96 -10.67
N TYR A 84 -26.57 -35.12 -10.90
CA TYR A 84 -27.99 -35.36 -10.67
C TYR A 84 -28.36 -35.13 -9.22
N CYS A 85 -27.64 -35.77 -8.29
CA CYS A 85 -27.84 -35.58 -6.85
C CYS A 85 -27.63 -34.12 -6.43
N GLY A 86 -26.62 -33.44 -6.99
CA GLY A 86 -26.26 -32.08 -6.60
C GLY A 86 -27.15 -30.99 -7.19
N ASN A 87 -27.67 -31.18 -8.40
CA ASN A 87 -28.41 -30.18 -9.16
C ASN A 87 -29.89 -30.50 -9.30
N ALA A 88 -30.26 -31.71 -9.71
CA ALA A 88 -31.64 -32.07 -10.02
C ALA A 88 -32.41 -32.51 -8.76
N LEU A 89 -31.90 -33.51 -8.04
CA LEU A 89 -32.56 -34.04 -6.84
C LEU A 89 -32.65 -33.01 -5.71
N SER A 90 -31.58 -32.25 -5.48
CA SER A 90 -31.55 -31.17 -4.50
C SER A 90 -32.56 -30.06 -4.82
N THR A 91 -32.69 -29.69 -6.09
CA THR A 91 -33.70 -28.72 -6.56
C THR A 91 -35.09 -29.26 -6.33
N TYR A 92 -35.37 -30.50 -6.75
CA TYR A 92 -36.68 -31.14 -6.54
C TYR A 92 -37.07 -31.14 -5.04
N ASN A 93 -36.16 -31.56 -4.17
CA ASN A 93 -36.40 -31.59 -2.72
C ASN A 93 -36.64 -30.20 -2.14
N LEU A 94 -35.87 -29.20 -2.58
CA LEU A 94 -36.05 -27.81 -2.15
C LEU A 94 -37.39 -27.24 -2.61
N LEU A 95 -37.76 -27.42 -3.89
CA LEU A 95 -39.04 -26.97 -4.44
C LEU A 95 -40.23 -27.65 -3.72
N THR A 96 -40.10 -28.94 -3.42
CA THR A 96 -41.09 -29.68 -2.60
C THR A 96 -41.25 -29.07 -1.22
N ALA A 97 -40.14 -28.78 -0.52
CA ALA A 97 -40.19 -28.13 0.79
C ALA A 97 -40.78 -26.71 0.73
N CYS A 98 -40.40 -25.91 -0.27
CA CYS A 98 -40.96 -24.57 -0.48
C CYS A 98 -42.47 -24.62 -0.72
N SER A 99 -42.94 -25.53 -1.58
CA SER A 99 -44.37 -25.74 -1.84
C SER A 99 -45.15 -26.08 -0.57
N LEU A 100 -44.65 -27.05 0.22
CA LEU A 100 -45.31 -27.50 1.46
C LEU A 100 -45.32 -26.42 2.56
N ASN A 101 -44.25 -25.62 2.65
CA ASN A 101 -44.10 -24.59 3.68
C ASN A 101 -44.58 -23.20 3.22
N GLY A 102 -45.25 -23.10 2.08
CA GLY A 102 -45.84 -21.86 1.58
C GLY A 102 -44.85 -20.80 1.11
N ILE A 103 -43.60 -21.17 0.81
CA ILE A 103 -42.57 -20.27 0.28
C ILE A 103 -42.78 -20.11 -1.22
N ARG A 104 -43.23 -18.93 -1.64
CA ARG A 104 -43.73 -18.72 -3.01
C ARG A 104 -42.69 -18.20 -4.00
N ARG A 105 -41.65 -17.49 -3.57
CA ARG A 105 -40.70 -16.82 -4.48
C ARG A 105 -39.34 -17.51 -4.46
N ILE A 106 -38.85 -17.88 -5.64
CA ILE A 106 -37.61 -18.66 -5.78
C ILE A 106 -36.80 -18.13 -6.97
N VAL A 107 -35.51 -17.92 -6.75
CA VAL A 107 -34.53 -17.62 -7.80
C VAL A 107 -33.59 -18.82 -7.91
N PHE A 108 -33.65 -19.55 -9.01
CA PHE A 108 -32.81 -20.71 -9.29
C PHE A 108 -31.62 -20.33 -10.18
N ILE A 109 -30.42 -20.72 -9.77
CA ILE A 109 -29.21 -20.46 -10.57
C ILE A 109 -28.90 -21.65 -11.47
N SER A 110 -28.97 -21.38 -12.77
CA SER A 110 -28.55 -22.26 -13.86
C SER A 110 -27.28 -21.72 -14.54
N THR A 111 -26.99 -22.16 -15.76
CA THR A 111 -25.73 -21.90 -16.46
C THR A 111 -25.96 -21.73 -17.96
N MET A 112 -25.13 -20.93 -18.63
CA MET A 112 -25.14 -20.83 -20.09
C MET A 112 -24.82 -22.16 -20.79
N GLU A 113 -24.16 -23.12 -20.13
CA GLU A 113 -23.85 -24.43 -20.73
C GLU A 113 -25.10 -25.23 -21.12
N VAL A 114 -26.29 -24.87 -20.61
CA VAL A 114 -27.56 -25.47 -21.02
C VAL A 114 -27.88 -25.24 -22.49
N TYR A 115 -27.35 -24.17 -23.10
CA TYR A 115 -27.53 -23.87 -24.53
C TYR A 115 -26.65 -24.75 -25.45
N GLY A 116 -25.63 -25.42 -24.89
CA GLY A 116 -24.70 -26.25 -25.66
C GLY A 116 -23.62 -25.47 -26.41
N ASN A 117 -22.83 -26.18 -27.23
CA ASN A 117 -21.63 -25.65 -27.88
C ASN A 117 -21.83 -25.33 -29.38
N THR A 118 -23.07 -25.39 -29.88
CA THR A 118 -23.37 -25.22 -31.32
C THR A 118 -23.75 -23.80 -31.72
N LEU A 119 -23.84 -22.88 -30.76
CA LEU A 119 -24.25 -21.49 -30.98
C LEU A 119 -23.02 -20.58 -31.02
N PHE A 120 -23.02 -19.63 -31.95
CA PHE A 120 -22.00 -18.60 -32.10
C PHE A 120 -22.63 -17.21 -31.97
N GLY A 121 -21.92 -16.27 -31.34
CA GLY A 121 -22.43 -14.92 -31.12
C GLY A 121 -23.43 -14.80 -29.97
N LYS A 122 -24.42 -13.91 -30.13
CA LYS A 122 -25.34 -13.51 -29.06
C LYS A 122 -26.42 -14.56 -28.81
N ILE A 123 -26.53 -15.07 -27.58
CA ILE A 123 -27.54 -16.06 -27.15
C ILE A 123 -28.65 -15.37 -26.34
N THR A 124 -29.91 -15.51 -26.76
CA THR A 124 -31.08 -14.99 -26.04
C THR A 124 -31.71 -16.05 -25.13
N GLU A 125 -32.59 -15.65 -24.21
CA GLU A 125 -33.30 -16.57 -23.31
C GLU A 125 -34.26 -17.53 -24.03
N ASP A 126 -34.68 -17.19 -25.25
CA ASP A 126 -35.62 -17.96 -26.07
C ASP A 126 -34.95 -19.14 -26.80
N GLU A 127 -33.61 -19.19 -26.82
CA GLU A 127 -32.87 -20.27 -27.44
C GLU A 127 -33.11 -21.61 -26.72
N PRO A 128 -33.34 -22.71 -27.47
CA PRO A 128 -33.61 -24.02 -26.87
C PRO A 128 -32.37 -24.57 -26.16
N THR A 129 -32.59 -25.26 -25.05
CA THR A 129 -31.51 -25.94 -24.34
C THR A 129 -31.01 -27.16 -25.12
N ARG A 130 -29.69 -27.27 -25.31
CA ARG A 130 -29.01 -28.39 -25.99
C ARG A 130 -27.77 -28.81 -25.18
N PRO A 131 -27.94 -29.35 -23.96
CA PRO A 131 -26.82 -29.60 -23.05
C PRO A 131 -25.82 -30.58 -23.67
N SER A 132 -24.54 -30.20 -23.67
CA SER A 132 -23.44 -30.97 -24.29
C SER A 132 -22.65 -31.85 -23.31
N ASN A 133 -23.00 -31.82 -22.02
CA ASN A 133 -22.32 -32.54 -20.95
C ASN A 133 -23.28 -32.88 -19.78
N ASN A 134 -22.85 -33.77 -18.88
CA ASN A 134 -23.72 -34.27 -17.79
C ASN A 134 -24.11 -33.15 -16.80
N TYR A 135 -23.19 -32.22 -16.51
CA TYR A 135 -23.49 -31.06 -15.67
C TYR A 135 -24.63 -30.22 -16.25
N ALA A 136 -24.52 -29.77 -17.51
CA ALA A 136 -25.55 -29.00 -18.20
C ALA A 136 -26.86 -29.77 -18.31
N LEU A 137 -26.81 -31.07 -18.60
CA LEU A 137 -28.00 -31.94 -18.69
C LEU A 137 -28.78 -31.96 -17.38
N THR A 138 -28.10 -32.07 -16.24
CA THR A 138 -28.76 -32.06 -14.92
C THR A 138 -29.30 -30.68 -14.53
N LYS A 139 -28.70 -29.60 -15.05
CA LYS A 139 -29.24 -28.23 -14.89
C LYS A 139 -30.51 -28.03 -15.72
N VAL A 140 -30.56 -28.52 -16.95
CA VAL A 140 -31.80 -28.54 -17.76
C VAL A 140 -32.90 -29.32 -17.05
N LEU A 141 -32.58 -30.49 -16.47
CA LEU A 141 -33.56 -31.26 -15.68
C LEU A 141 -34.08 -30.47 -14.45
N ALA A 142 -33.19 -29.74 -13.77
CA ALA A 142 -33.59 -28.88 -12.66
C ALA A 142 -34.46 -27.68 -13.12
N GLU A 143 -34.20 -27.12 -14.30
CA GLU A 143 -35.06 -26.10 -14.91
C GLU A 143 -36.46 -26.66 -15.24
N ASP A 144 -36.54 -27.90 -15.74
CA ASP A 144 -37.83 -28.59 -15.98
C ASP A 144 -38.63 -28.79 -14.68
N TYR A 145 -37.95 -29.16 -13.57
CA TYR A 145 -38.61 -29.18 -12.26
C TYR A 145 -39.10 -27.80 -11.84
N CYS A 146 -38.30 -26.75 -12.03
CA CYS A 146 -38.72 -25.38 -11.73
C CYS A 146 -39.97 -24.99 -12.54
N PHE A 147 -40.02 -25.31 -13.82
CA PHE A 147 -41.18 -25.05 -14.67
C PHE A 147 -42.43 -25.84 -14.22
N LYS A 148 -42.29 -27.14 -13.92
CA LYS A 148 -43.42 -27.95 -13.46
C LYS A 148 -43.99 -27.46 -12.13
N PHE A 149 -43.11 -27.13 -11.18
CA PHE A 149 -43.54 -26.62 -9.87
C PHE A 149 -44.15 -25.23 -9.95
N SER A 150 -43.70 -24.35 -10.87
CA SER A 150 -44.35 -23.05 -11.03
C SER A 150 -45.79 -23.18 -11.51
N VAL A 151 -46.04 -24.10 -12.46
CA VAL A 151 -47.38 -24.39 -13.00
C VAL A 151 -48.27 -25.13 -12.00
N GLN A 152 -47.75 -26.18 -11.35
CA GLN A 152 -48.57 -27.09 -10.53
C GLN A 152 -48.73 -26.65 -9.07
N ASN A 153 -47.76 -25.93 -8.53
CA ASN A 153 -47.73 -25.59 -7.11
C ASN A 153 -47.85 -24.08 -6.85
N ASN A 154 -48.11 -23.27 -7.88
CA ASN A 154 -48.20 -21.81 -7.80
C ASN A 154 -46.96 -21.22 -7.10
N LEU A 155 -45.78 -21.62 -7.57
CA LEU A 155 -44.49 -21.06 -7.17
C LEU A 155 -44.03 -20.07 -8.22
N ALA A 156 -43.65 -18.88 -7.78
CA ALA A 156 -43.10 -17.82 -8.61
C ALA A 156 -41.58 -18.06 -8.75
N ILE A 157 -41.14 -18.67 -9.86
CA ILE A 157 -39.77 -19.17 -10.03
C ILE A 157 -39.07 -18.44 -11.17
N THR A 158 -37.94 -17.79 -10.86
CA THR A 158 -37.04 -17.22 -11.86
C THR A 158 -35.80 -18.08 -12.01
N VAL A 159 -35.50 -18.51 -13.22
CA VAL A 159 -34.24 -19.17 -13.58
C VAL A 159 -33.25 -18.12 -14.09
N VAL A 160 -32.04 -18.11 -13.53
CA VAL A 160 -30.95 -17.24 -13.96
C VAL A 160 -29.86 -18.10 -14.59
N ARG A 161 -29.69 -18.00 -15.91
CA ARG A 161 -28.62 -18.69 -16.65
C ARG A 161 -27.39 -17.79 -16.66
N LEU A 162 -26.40 -18.14 -15.83
CA LEU A 162 -25.17 -17.37 -15.68
C LEU A 162 -24.14 -17.69 -16.76
N SER A 163 -23.43 -16.67 -17.24
CA SER A 163 -22.20 -16.85 -17.99
C SER A 163 -21.04 -17.34 -17.10
N TYR A 164 -19.85 -17.52 -17.66
CA TYR A 164 -18.71 -18.02 -16.89
C TYR A 164 -18.33 -17.02 -15.79
N THR A 165 -18.64 -17.36 -14.55
CA THR A 165 -18.34 -16.50 -13.41
C THR A 165 -16.90 -16.71 -12.89
N TYR A 166 -16.15 -15.62 -12.73
CA TYR A 166 -14.79 -15.62 -12.18
C TYR A 166 -14.64 -14.55 -11.08
N GLY A 167 -13.61 -14.67 -10.23
CA GLY A 167 -13.35 -13.69 -9.16
C GLY A 167 -12.83 -14.28 -7.86
N ILE A 168 -12.79 -13.46 -6.81
CA ILE A 168 -12.31 -13.84 -5.48
C ILE A 168 -13.14 -15.00 -4.92
N GLY A 169 -12.45 -16.06 -4.46
CA GLY A 169 -13.08 -17.27 -3.93
C GLY A 169 -13.31 -18.38 -4.97
N GLN A 170 -12.94 -18.14 -6.23
CA GLN A 170 -12.98 -19.19 -7.26
C GLN A 170 -11.99 -20.33 -6.92
N PRO A 171 -12.36 -21.61 -7.12
CA PRO A 171 -11.48 -22.74 -6.83
C PRO A 171 -10.17 -22.76 -7.61
N ASP A 172 -9.08 -23.15 -6.95
CA ASP A 172 -7.69 -23.08 -7.43
C ASP A 172 -7.38 -23.81 -8.74
N HIS A 173 -8.20 -24.80 -9.13
CA HIS A 173 -8.02 -25.58 -10.35
C HIS A 173 -8.67 -24.94 -11.60
N ARG A 174 -9.34 -23.80 -11.44
CA ARG A 174 -10.02 -23.08 -12.54
C ARG A 174 -9.04 -22.12 -13.24
N LEU A 175 -9.41 -21.68 -14.45
CA LEU A 175 -8.59 -20.88 -15.35
C LEU A 175 -7.88 -19.71 -14.67
N PHE A 176 -8.63 -18.81 -14.02
CA PHE A 176 -8.09 -17.57 -13.45
C PHE A 176 -7.12 -17.83 -12.29
N PRO A 177 -7.48 -18.58 -11.22
CA PRO A 177 -6.54 -18.99 -10.18
C PRO A 177 -5.27 -19.67 -10.69
N LYS A 178 -5.42 -20.60 -11.65
CA LYS A 178 -4.29 -21.36 -12.19
C LYS A 178 -3.33 -20.43 -12.95
N LEU A 179 -3.87 -19.60 -13.84
CA LEU A 179 -3.11 -18.60 -14.60
C LEU A 179 -2.36 -17.65 -13.67
N ILE A 180 -3.05 -17.06 -12.70
CA ILE A 180 -2.47 -16.12 -11.74
C ILE A 180 -1.33 -16.77 -10.95
N LYS A 181 -1.54 -18.00 -10.44
CA LYS A 181 -0.50 -18.72 -9.69
C LYS A 181 0.72 -19.01 -10.56
N GLU A 182 0.52 -19.49 -11.78
CA GLU A 182 1.65 -19.81 -12.66
C GLU A 182 2.43 -18.56 -13.08
N ILE A 183 1.77 -17.44 -13.36
CA ILE A 183 2.46 -16.19 -13.69
C ILE A 183 3.19 -15.61 -12.46
N LEU A 184 2.61 -15.71 -11.26
CA LEU A 184 3.24 -15.20 -10.03
C LEU A 184 4.39 -16.09 -9.50
N LEU A 185 4.37 -17.38 -9.80
CA LEU A 185 5.39 -18.35 -9.35
C LEU A 185 6.42 -18.68 -10.43
N GLY A 186 6.12 -18.45 -11.70
CA GLY A 186 6.99 -18.72 -12.84
C GLY A 186 7.97 -17.58 -13.05
N ASN A 187 9.26 -17.89 -13.15
CA ASN A 187 10.30 -16.97 -13.58
C ASN A 187 10.06 -16.54 -15.04
N ASN A 188 9.16 -15.59 -15.26
CA ASN A 188 8.85 -14.94 -16.54
C ASN A 188 8.31 -15.84 -17.69
N ASP A 189 8.14 -17.15 -17.49
CA ASP A 189 7.53 -18.08 -18.48
C ASP A 189 6.69 -19.17 -17.79
N PRO A 190 5.37 -18.96 -17.59
CA PRO A 190 4.45 -19.97 -17.07
C PRO A 190 4.30 -21.14 -18.06
N LYS A 191 3.94 -22.35 -17.61
CA LYS A 191 3.75 -23.51 -18.51
C LYS A 191 2.39 -23.51 -19.21
N MET A 192 1.41 -22.84 -18.63
CA MET A 192 0.09 -22.70 -19.22
C MET A 192 0.16 -21.85 -20.50
N ARG A 193 -0.51 -22.32 -21.55
CA ARG A 193 -0.71 -21.59 -22.82
C ARG A 193 -2.22 -21.35 -23.01
N PRO A 194 -2.61 -20.24 -23.64
CA PRO A 194 -4.01 -20.05 -24.03
C PRO A 194 -4.41 -21.10 -25.08
N ASP A 195 -5.70 -21.46 -25.12
CA ASP A 195 -6.29 -22.26 -26.19
C ASP A 195 -7.14 -21.38 -27.13
N GLU A 196 -7.68 -21.97 -28.19
CA GLU A 196 -8.51 -21.25 -29.18
C GLU A 196 -9.89 -20.84 -28.65
N GLN A 197 -10.24 -21.23 -27.42
CA GLN A 197 -11.57 -21.05 -26.84
C GLN A 197 -11.71 -19.69 -26.15
N GLY A 198 -12.95 -19.39 -25.73
CA GLY A 198 -13.29 -18.21 -24.94
C GLY A 198 -14.69 -18.35 -24.37
N ASN A 199 -15.07 -17.41 -23.50
CA ASN A 199 -16.41 -17.36 -22.91
C ASN A 199 -16.83 -15.90 -22.68
N ASP A 200 -18.11 -15.72 -22.37
CA ASP A 200 -18.58 -14.55 -21.65
C ASP A 200 -18.14 -14.65 -20.18
N TYR A 201 -17.19 -13.79 -19.76
CA TYR A 201 -16.62 -13.77 -18.42
C TYR A 201 -17.25 -12.71 -17.53
N LEU A 202 -18.05 -13.15 -16.55
CA LEU A 202 -18.73 -12.29 -15.60
C LEU A 202 -18.00 -12.27 -14.24
N TYR A 203 -17.71 -11.09 -13.72
CA TYR A 203 -17.10 -10.99 -12.39
C TYR A 203 -18.11 -11.36 -11.29
N VAL A 204 -17.67 -12.06 -10.25
CA VAL A 204 -18.56 -12.63 -9.21
C VAL A 204 -19.39 -11.58 -8.46
N LYS A 205 -18.88 -10.35 -8.32
CA LYS A 205 -19.64 -9.25 -7.72
C LYS A 205 -20.75 -8.74 -8.65
N ASP A 206 -20.53 -8.70 -9.96
CA ASP A 206 -21.58 -8.41 -10.94
C ASP A 206 -22.65 -9.50 -10.93
N ALA A 207 -22.22 -10.76 -10.91
CA ALA A 207 -23.15 -11.89 -10.82
C ALA A 207 -24.04 -11.78 -9.57
N ALA A 208 -23.45 -11.47 -8.40
CA ALA A 208 -24.19 -11.31 -7.16
C ALA A 208 -25.22 -10.16 -7.24
N ARG A 209 -24.81 -9.00 -7.77
CA ARG A 209 -25.69 -7.85 -7.97
C ARG A 209 -26.86 -8.16 -8.91
N GLY A 210 -26.59 -8.79 -10.05
CA GLY A 210 -27.62 -9.19 -11.01
C GLY A 210 -28.60 -10.21 -10.41
N ILE A 211 -28.12 -11.21 -9.67
CA ILE A 211 -28.96 -12.20 -8.99
C ILE A 211 -29.88 -11.52 -7.96
N VAL A 212 -29.33 -10.66 -7.12
CA VAL A 212 -30.12 -9.95 -6.09
C VAL A 212 -31.15 -9.03 -6.72
N LEU A 213 -30.75 -8.28 -7.75
CA LEU A 213 -31.64 -7.41 -8.50
C LEU A 213 -32.84 -8.17 -9.06
N ILE A 214 -32.63 -9.33 -9.71
CA ILE A 214 -33.71 -10.19 -10.21
C ILE A 214 -34.63 -10.62 -9.08
N GLY A 215 -34.09 -11.10 -7.95
CA GLY A 215 -34.91 -11.54 -6.83
C GLY A 215 -35.66 -10.43 -6.09
N ASN A 216 -35.27 -9.17 -6.26
CA ASN A 216 -35.98 -8.02 -5.69
C ASN A 216 -37.18 -7.58 -6.54
N GLN A 217 -37.30 -8.04 -7.80
CA GLN A 217 -38.42 -7.69 -8.67
C GLN A 217 -39.64 -8.56 -8.41
N LEU A 218 -40.83 -7.97 -8.58
CA LEU A 218 -42.07 -8.72 -8.72
C LEU A 218 -42.09 -9.36 -10.11
N GLN A 219 -42.26 -10.68 -10.17
CA GLN A 219 -42.32 -11.40 -11.43
C GLN A 219 -43.59 -11.02 -12.21
N SER A 220 -43.46 -10.95 -13.52
CA SER A 220 -44.58 -10.72 -14.46
C SER A 220 -45.26 -12.03 -14.89
N SER A 221 -44.58 -13.17 -14.70
CA SER A 221 -45.04 -14.52 -15.02
C SER A 221 -44.66 -15.49 -13.88
N PRO A 222 -45.44 -16.56 -13.61
CA PRO A 222 -45.06 -17.60 -12.64
C PRO A 222 -43.71 -18.26 -12.93
N PHE A 223 -43.26 -18.22 -14.18
CA PHE A 223 -41.96 -18.72 -14.60
C PHE A 223 -41.27 -17.72 -15.52
N GLU A 224 -40.04 -17.34 -15.17
CA GLU A 224 -39.22 -16.43 -15.95
C GLU A 224 -37.79 -16.95 -16.09
N ILE A 225 -37.18 -16.72 -17.25
CA ILE A 225 -35.76 -16.99 -17.49
C ILE A 225 -35.05 -15.65 -17.70
N TYR A 226 -33.88 -15.49 -17.11
CA TYR A 226 -32.96 -14.38 -17.35
C TYR A 226 -31.57 -14.90 -17.69
N ASN A 227 -30.99 -14.36 -18.75
CA ASN A 227 -29.57 -14.46 -19.00
C ASN A 227 -28.84 -13.40 -18.18
N LEU A 228 -27.72 -13.79 -17.55
CA LEU A 228 -26.89 -12.88 -16.76
C LEU A 228 -25.42 -13.15 -17.07
N GLY A 229 -24.83 -12.23 -17.83
CA GLY A 229 -23.44 -12.25 -18.25
C GLY A 229 -22.82 -10.85 -18.28
N SER A 230 -21.62 -10.79 -18.85
CA SER A 230 -20.96 -9.52 -19.20
C SER A 230 -21.54 -8.92 -20.49
N GLY A 231 -22.18 -9.74 -21.34
CA GLY A 231 -22.71 -9.32 -22.63
C GLY A 231 -21.66 -9.29 -23.74
N ALA A 232 -20.48 -9.86 -23.52
CA ALA A 232 -19.40 -9.89 -24.50
C ALA A 232 -18.60 -11.19 -24.45
N PHE A 233 -18.20 -11.69 -25.61
CA PHE A 233 -17.27 -12.81 -25.73
C PHE A 233 -15.83 -12.33 -25.49
N THR A 234 -15.07 -13.08 -24.69
CA THR A 234 -13.64 -12.85 -24.51
C THR A 234 -12.85 -14.15 -24.67
N SER A 235 -11.85 -14.14 -25.55
CA SER A 235 -10.98 -15.29 -25.76
C SER A 235 -10.03 -15.54 -24.59
N ASN A 236 -9.61 -16.79 -24.41
CA ASN A 236 -8.59 -17.13 -23.42
C ASN A 236 -7.26 -16.43 -23.72
N LEU A 237 -6.92 -16.21 -24.99
CA LEU A 237 -5.78 -15.37 -25.38
C LEU A 237 -5.90 -13.94 -24.84
N ALA A 238 -7.08 -13.32 -24.91
CA ALA A 238 -7.30 -11.98 -24.35
C ALA A 238 -7.17 -11.95 -22.82
N VAL A 239 -7.66 -12.98 -22.12
CA VAL A 239 -7.46 -13.13 -20.67
C VAL A 239 -5.97 -13.16 -20.32
N PHE A 240 -5.17 -13.92 -21.08
CA PHE A 240 -3.72 -14.00 -20.88
C PHE A 240 -3.03 -12.66 -21.14
N LYS A 241 -3.34 -11.98 -22.24
CA LYS A 241 -2.79 -10.65 -22.55
C LYS A 241 -3.02 -9.67 -21.40
N ILE A 242 -4.27 -9.57 -20.94
CA ILE A 242 -4.62 -8.68 -19.82
C ILE A 242 -3.85 -9.06 -18.55
N ALA A 243 -3.72 -10.34 -18.24
CA ALA A 243 -2.97 -10.81 -17.07
C ALA A 243 -1.47 -10.42 -17.13
N TYR A 244 -0.84 -10.54 -18.31
CA TYR A 244 0.56 -10.15 -18.50
C TYR A 244 0.76 -8.63 -18.47
N ASP A 245 -0.14 -7.88 -19.13
CA ASP A 245 -0.12 -6.43 -19.15
C ASP A 245 -0.22 -5.84 -17.73
N LEU A 246 -1.05 -6.44 -16.86
CA LEU A 246 -1.18 -6.05 -15.45
C LEU A 246 0.11 -6.21 -14.64
N LEU A 247 1.09 -6.96 -15.15
CA LEU A 247 2.40 -7.17 -14.51
C LEU A 247 3.53 -6.47 -15.27
N GLY A 248 3.23 -5.75 -16.35
CA GLY A 248 4.26 -5.14 -17.21
C GLY A 248 5.10 -6.18 -17.96
N LEU A 249 4.56 -7.36 -18.23
CA LEU A 249 5.23 -8.45 -18.93
C LEU A 249 4.76 -8.52 -20.38
N SER A 250 5.64 -8.95 -21.28
CA SER A 250 5.27 -9.28 -22.66
C SER A 250 4.78 -10.73 -22.75
N LEU A 251 3.66 -10.95 -23.44
CA LEU A 251 3.17 -12.29 -23.70
C LEU A 251 4.16 -13.07 -24.61
N PRO A 252 4.55 -14.32 -24.27
CA PRO A 252 5.43 -15.13 -25.09
C PRO A 252 4.90 -15.36 -26.51
N GLN A 253 5.80 -15.45 -27.51
CA GLN A 253 5.44 -15.61 -28.93
C GLN A 253 4.67 -16.91 -29.23
N ASP A 254 4.99 -17.98 -28.51
CA ASP A 254 4.33 -19.28 -28.61
C ASP A 254 2.94 -19.31 -27.96
N CYS A 255 2.50 -18.22 -27.32
CA CYS A 255 1.12 -18.02 -26.89
C CYS A 255 0.22 -17.43 -27.99
N LEU A 256 0.76 -17.03 -29.15
CA LEU A 256 -0.04 -16.46 -30.23
C LEU A 256 -0.70 -17.58 -31.04
N LEU A 257 -2.03 -17.53 -31.13
CA LEU A 257 -2.85 -18.50 -31.85
C LEU A 257 -4.08 -17.84 -32.47
N LYS A 258 -4.69 -18.51 -33.45
CA LYS A 258 -5.90 -18.04 -34.12
C LYS A 258 -7.10 -18.26 -33.19
N ILE A 259 -7.85 -17.19 -32.93
CA ILE A 259 -9.01 -17.24 -32.03
C ILE A 259 -10.22 -17.78 -32.80
N SER A 260 -10.97 -18.71 -32.18
CA SER A 260 -12.28 -19.13 -32.68
C SER A 260 -13.38 -18.13 -32.26
N GLU A 261 -14.38 -17.93 -33.12
CA GLU A 261 -15.59 -17.22 -32.69
C GLU A 261 -16.29 -18.01 -31.58
N GLY A 262 -16.85 -17.31 -30.59
CA GLY A 262 -17.61 -17.95 -29.53
C GLY A 262 -18.87 -17.19 -29.18
N SER A 263 -19.56 -17.65 -28.15
CA SER A 263 -20.87 -17.14 -27.76
C SER A 263 -20.83 -16.32 -26.47
N TYR A 264 -21.83 -15.44 -26.34
CA TYR A 264 -22.04 -14.62 -25.15
C TYR A 264 -23.53 -14.42 -24.91
N LEU A 265 -23.90 -14.11 -23.67
CA LEU A 265 -25.30 -13.99 -23.29
C LEU A 265 -25.85 -12.60 -23.64
N ASP A 266 -27.02 -12.57 -24.26
CA ASP A 266 -27.82 -11.34 -24.34
C ASP A 266 -28.31 -10.97 -22.94
N CYS A 267 -27.93 -9.80 -22.45
CA CYS A 267 -28.34 -9.29 -21.15
C CYS A 267 -29.46 -8.23 -21.26
N GLY A 268 -30.05 -8.04 -22.45
CA GLY A 268 -31.06 -7.01 -22.68
C GLY A 268 -32.27 -7.09 -21.76
N LYS A 269 -32.69 -8.30 -21.37
CA LYS A 269 -33.82 -8.49 -20.44
C LYS A 269 -33.52 -7.99 -19.03
N ILE A 270 -32.35 -8.32 -18.47
CA ILE A 270 -31.96 -7.87 -17.13
C ILE A 270 -31.53 -6.38 -17.15
N GLN A 271 -31.00 -5.86 -18.25
CA GLN A 271 -30.66 -4.44 -18.39
C GLN A 271 -31.88 -3.53 -18.24
N LYS A 272 -33.07 -3.98 -18.67
CA LYS A 272 -34.34 -3.27 -18.43
C LYS A 272 -34.69 -3.14 -16.94
N LEU A 273 -34.10 -3.96 -16.07
CA LEU A 273 -34.21 -3.87 -14.62
C LEU A 273 -33.17 -2.93 -13.99
N GLY A 274 -32.32 -2.28 -14.80
CA GLY A 274 -31.24 -1.41 -14.33
C GLY A 274 -29.90 -2.11 -14.11
N TYR A 275 -29.76 -3.38 -14.53
CA TYR A 275 -28.48 -4.08 -14.46
C TYR A 275 -27.49 -3.53 -15.48
N ASN A 276 -26.28 -3.20 -15.01
CA ASN A 276 -25.12 -2.94 -15.86
C ASN A 276 -23.92 -3.70 -15.30
N CYS A 277 -23.15 -4.34 -16.17
CA CYS A 277 -21.87 -4.93 -15.79
C CYS A 277 -20.90 -3.81 -15.43
N CYS A 278 -20.42 -3.74 -14.18
CA CYS A 278 -19.52 -2.65 -13.76
C CYS A 278 -18.07 -3.10 -13.51
N TYR A 279 -17.75 -4.39 -13.56
CA TYR A 279 -16.36 -4.86 -13.41
C TYR A 279 -15.82 -5.37 -14.75
N PRO A 280 -15.07 -4.54 -15.49
CA PRO A 280 -14.27 -4.99 -16.61
C PRO A 280 -13.36 -6.16 -16.23
N LEU A 281 -13.09 -7.04 -17.21
CA LEU A 281 -12.24 -8.22 -17.02
C LEU A 281 -10.88 -7.88 -16.39
N LYS A 282 -10.28 -6.76 -16.82
CA LYS A 282 -9.00 -6.25 -16.32
C LYS A 282 -9.04 -5.94 -14.82
N ASP A 283 -10.10 -5.32 -14.34
CA ASP A 283 -10.20 -4.90 -12.94
C ASP A 283 -10.46 -6.10 -12.02
N GLY A 284 -11.29 -7.04 -12.46
CA GLY A 284 -11.50 -8.30 -11.76
C GLY A 284 -10.22 -9.14 -11.68
N LEU A 285 -9.43 -9.21 -12.76
CA LEU A 285 -8.12 -9.86 -12.77
C LEU A 285 -7.13 -9.17 -11.83
N ALA A 286 -7.06 -7.84 -11.84
CA ALA A 286 -6.19 -7.07 -10.97
C ALA A 286 -6.51 -7.33 -9.49
N GLU A 287 -7.79 -7.32 -9.12
CA GLU A 287 -8.24 -7.61 -7.75
C GLU A 287 -7.83 -9.02 -7.31
N MET A 288 -8.01 -10.02 -8.18
CA MET A 288 -7.57 -11.40 -7.90
C MET A 288 -6.05 -11.51 -7.76
N MET A 289 -5.27 -10.88 -8.65
CA MET A 289 -3.81 -10.93 -8.60
C MET A 289 -3.25 -10.35 -7.30
N LEU A 290 -3.80 -9.24 -6.83
CA LEU A 290 -3.42 -8.63 -5.55
C LEU A 290 -3.63 -9.60 -4.38
N LEU A 291 -4.79 -10.24 -4.32
CA LEU A 291 -5.09 -11.23 -3.27
C LEU A 291 -4.17 -12.46 -3.34
N TYR A 292 -3.84 -12.93 -4.55
CA TYR A 292 -2.96 -14.09 -4.72
C TYR A 292 -1.51 -13.77 -4.38
N LYS A 293 -1.02 -12.56 -4.71
CA LYS A 293 0.28 -12.07 -4.23
C LYS A 293 0.34 -12.07 -2.70
N GLU A 294 -0.69 -11.55 -2.04
CA GLU A 294 -0.80 -11.52 -0.57
C GLU A 294 -0.83 -12.93 0.03
N ARG A 295 -1.63 -13.86 -0.50
CA ARG A 295 -1.66 -15.26 -0.02
C ARG A 295 -0.35 -16.00 -0.24
N THR A 296 0.34 -15.72 -1.34
CA THR A 296 1.65 -16.31 -1.64
C THR A 296 2.70 -15.79 -0.66
N ARG A 297 2.62 -14.50 -0.31
CA ARG A 297 3.40 -13.87 0.75
C ARG A 297 3.13 -14.50 2.11
N GLN A 298 1.86 -14.58 2.52
CA GLN A 298 1.44 -15.20 3.79
C GLN A 298 1.82 -16.69 3.90
N LYS A 299 1.76 -17.46 2.80
CA LYS A 299 2.21 -18.86 2.80
C LYS A 299 3.73 -19.01 2.89
N ARG A 300 4.50 -18.08 2.32
CA ARG A 300 5.96 -18.01 2.54
C ARG A 300 6.26 -17.64 3.99
N GLU A 301 5.58 -16.62 4.52
CA GLU A 301 5.65 -16.18 5.93
C GLU A 301 5.23 -17.28 6.93
N ALA A 302 4.31 -18.17 6.57
CA ALA A 302 3.85 -19.27 7.45
C ALA A 302 4.76 -20.51 7.44
N ASN A 303 5.58 -20.69 6.39
CA ASN A 303 6.50 -21.82 6.27
C ASN A 303 7.91 -21.50 6.80
N GLU A 304 8.24 -20.22 7.01
CA GLU A 304 9.52 -19.78 7.53
C GLU A 304 9.30 -19.16 8.92
N GLY A 305 9.74 -19.87 9.97
CA GLY A 305 9.53 -19.47 11.35
C GLY A 305 10.11 -18.09 11.68
N ALA A 306 9.29 -17.25 12.31
CA ALA A 306 9.65 -16.02 13.01
C ALA A 306 10.64 -15.08 12.27
N GLU A 307 10.21 -14.49 11.16
CA GLU A 307 10.80 -13.26 10.61
C GLU A 307 9.78 -12.10 10.54
N GLU A 308 10.31 -10.87 10.43
CA GLU A 308 9.63 -9.57 10.57
C GLU A 308 8.23 -9.49 9.95
N ARG A 309 7.30 -8.83 10.67
CA ARG A 309 5.97 -8.47 10.18
C ARG A 309 6.10 -7.67 8.87
N VAL A 310 5.90 -8.32 7.72
CA VAL A 310 5.97 -7.66 6.41
C VAL A 310 4.74 -6.77 6.23
N TRP A 311 4.96 -5.46 6.22
CA TRP A 311 3.89 -4.48 6.03
C TRP A 311 3.27 -4.60 4.64
N ARG A 312 1.95 -4.44 4.53
CA ARG A 312 1.25 -4.30 3.23
C ARG A 312 1.64 -2.98 2.58
N ILE A 313 1.63 -1.90 3.37
CA ILE A 313 2.18 -0.61 2.98
C ILE A 313 3.33 -0.29 3.96
N PRO A 314 4.59 -0.37 3.51
CA PRO A 314 5.73 -0.01 4.36
C PRO A 314 5.76 1.49 4.59
N LEU A 315 6.50 1.94 5.61
CA LEU A 315 6.60 3.37 5.94
C LEU A 315 7.31 4.17 4.83
N PHE A 316 8.26 3.53 4.15
CA PHE A 316 8.99 4.05 3.00
C PHE A 316 9.40 2.89 2.08
N SER A 317 9.80 3.22 0.86
CA SER A 317 10.45 2.31 -0.08
C SER A 317 11.56 3.06 -0.81
N ILE A 318 12.59 2.33 -1.24
CA ILE A 318 13.73 2.93 -1.95
C ILE A 318 13.40 2.99 -3.44
N TYR A 319 13.46 4.19 -4.02
CA TYR A 319 13.46 4.35 -5.47
C TYR A 319 14.81 3.91 -6.01
N ASN A 320 14.85 2.80 -6.75
CA ASN A 320 16.04 2.34 -7.47
C ASN A 320 15.68 1.84 -8.86
N ASP A 321 16.64 1.90 -9.78
CA ASP A 321 16.52 1.40 -11.15
C ASP A 321 17.84 0.81 -11.69
N LEU A 322 17.85 0.46 -12.98
CA LEU A 322 19.03 -0.12 -13.63
C LEU A 322 20.23 0.83 -13.71
N GLN A 323 20.04 2.15 -13.65
CA GLN A 323 21.15 3.11 -13.63
C GLN A 323 21.90 3.05 -12.30
N ASP A 324 21.17 2.89 -11.18
CA ASP A 324 21.77 2.72 -9.86
C ASP A 324 22.65 1.45 -9.84
N GLN A 325 22.11 0.35 -10.37
CA GLN A 325 22.82 -0.93 -10.46
C GLN A 325 24.04 -0.84 -11.37
N ALA A 326 23.93 -0.18 -12.53
CA ALA A 326 25.03 -0.01 -13.46
C ALA A 326 26.16 0.85 -12.87
N ALA A 327 25.82 1.93 -12.15
CA ALA A 327 26.78 2.81 -11.50
C ALA A 327 27.62 2.04 -10.46
N VAL A 328 26.97 1.27 -9.59
CA VAL A 328 27.64 0.41 -8.60
C VAL A 328 28.48 -0.67 -9.27
N CYS A 329 27.90 -1.38 -10.25
CA CYS A 329 28.60 -2.44 -10.99
C CYS A 329 29.86 -1.92 -11.69
N SER A 330 29.85 -0.69 -12.19
CA SER A 330 31.02 -0.09 -12.85
C SER A 330 32.21 0.04 -11.90
N VAL A 331 31.98 0.53 -10.68
CA VAL A 331 33.02 0.62 -9.64
C VAL A 331 33.54 -0.77 -9.24
N VAL A 332 32.64 -1.73 -9.05
CA VAL A 332 33.04 -3.10 -8.69
C VAL A 332 33.87 -3.74 -9.81
N ARG A 333 33.43 -3.63 -11.07
CA ARG A 333 34.15 -4.17 -12.24
C ARG A 333 35.53 -3.55 -12.43
N ARG A 334 35.76 -2.31 -11.99
CA ARG A 334 37.09 -1.67 -12.02
C ARG A 334 38.13 -2.43 -11.20
N GLY A 335 37.73 -3.20 -10.18
CA GLY A 335 38.63 -4.02 -9.36
C GLY A 335 39.67 -3.24 -8.52
N SER A 336 39.59 -1.91 -8.48
CA SER A 336 40.51 -1.02 -7.77
C SER A 336 39.81 0.28 -7.35
N PHE A 337 40.38 1.01 -6.39
CA PHE A 337 39.86 2.29 -5.88
C PHE A 337 38.39 2.21 -5.42
N TRP A 338 38.05 1.17 -4.66
CA TRP A 338 36.71 1.04 -4.05
C TRP A 338 36.52 1.94 -2.83
N THR A 339 37.62 2.24 -2.12
CA THR A 339 37.61 3.08 -0.91
C THR A 339 37.80 4.56 -1.21
N ASP A 340 38.59 4.90 -2.23
CA ASP A 340 39.03 6.27 -2.52
C ASP A 340 39.17 6.47 -4.04
N GLY A 341 38.06 6.41 -4.77
CA GLY A 341 38.01 6.64 -6.21
C GLY A 341 37.39 8.00 -6.59
N PRO A 342 37.34 8.31 -7.90
CA PRO A 342 36.87 9.60 -8.40
C PRO A 342 35.39 9.88 -8.10
N GLU A 343 34.58 8.84 -7.91
CA GLU A 343 33.14 8.95 -7.64
C GLU A 343 32.85 9.80 -6.40
N ILE A 344 33.71 9.73 -5.38
CA ILE A 344 33.54 10.52 -4.16
C ILE A 344 33.62 12.02 -4.48
N ARG A 345 34.59 12.44 -5.28
CA ARG A 345 34.83 13.85 -5.63
C ARG A 345 33.76 14.37 -6.59
N ILE A 346 33.32 13.52 -7.53
CA ILE A 346 32.19 13.84 -8.41
C ILE A 346 30.91 14.04 -7.58
N LEU A 347 30.65 13.16 -6.61
CA LEU A 347 29.50 13.30 -5.71
C LEU A 347 29.59 14.59 -4.89
N GLU A 348 30.74 14.87 -4.27
CA GLU A 348 30.99 16.11 -3.52
C GLU A 348 30.73 17.35 -4.37
N GLN A 349 31.26 17.40 -5.59
CA GLN A 349 31.02 18.52 -6.53
C GLN A 349 29.54 18.68 -6.88
N LYS A 350 28.83 17.58 -7.18
CA LYS A 350 27.40 17.62 -7.50
C LYS A 350 26.56 18.07 -6.30
N ILE A 351 26.88 17.62 -5.09
CA ILE A 351 26.22 18.06 -3.86
C ILE A 351 26.41 19.57 -3.67
N ALA A 352 27.66 20.06 -3.73
CA ALA A 352 27.97 21.47 -3.58
C ALA A 352 27.22 22.34 -4.61
N GLY A 353 27.24 21.91 -5.89
CA GLY A 353 26.51 22.58 -6.97
C GLY A 353 24.99 22.59 -6.78
N SER A 354 24.40 21.49 -6.28
CA SER A 354 22.96 21.39 -6.07
C SER A 354 22.42 22.29 -4.94
N ILE A 355 23.27 22.65 -3.97
CA ILE A 355 22.91 23.50 -2.83
C ILE A 355 23.33 24.96 -3.07
N GLY A 356 24.32 25.19 -3.94
CA GLY A 356 24.87 26.53 -4.19
C GLY A 356 25.92 26.95 -3.16
N VAL A 357 26.74 26.01 -2.70
CA VAL A 357 27.83 26.22 -1.73
C VAL A 357 29.18 25.85 -2.32
N THR A 358 30.27 26.36 -1.76
CA THR A 358 31.60 26.19 -2.37
C THR A 358 32.25 24.85 -2.06
N ASN A 359 31.95 24.23 -0.91
CA ASN A 359 32.57 22.97 -0.51
C ASN A 359 31.54 21.96 0.01
N ALA A 360 31.74 20.70 -0.36
CA ALA A 360 31.07 19.54 0.21
C ALA A 360 32.10 18.44 0.47
N LEU A 361 31.92 17.69 1.56
CA LEU A 361 32.78 16.58 1.92
C LEU A 361 31.92 15.38 2.34
N CYS A 362 32.09 14.24 1.68
CA CYS A 362 31.30 13.03 1.95
C CYS A 362 31.86 12.23 3.12
N PHE A 363 30.95 11.64 3.90
CA PHE A 363 31.20 10.80 5.07
C PHE A 363 30.38 9.51 4.99
N ASN A 364 30.78 8.49 5.74
CA ASN A 364 30.08 7.20 5.79
C ASN A 364 28.68 7.24 6.44
N SER A 365 28.29 8.33 7.10
CA SER A 365 26.93 8.54 7.63
C SER A 365 26.66 10.03 7.90
N GLY A 366 25.39 10.40 8.07
CA GLY A 366 25.03 11.75 8.54
C GLY A 366 25.52 12.02 9.98
N THR A 367 25.57 10.99 10.83
CA THR A 367 26.04 11.11 12.22
C THR A 367 27.55 11.39 12.28
N SER A 368 28.36 10.72 11.47
CA SER A 368 29.80 10.96 11.40
C SER A 368 30.12 12.31 10.77
N ALA A 369 29.34 12.75 9.78
CA ALA A 369 29.40 14.12 9.26
C ALA A 369 29.15 15.15 10.36
N LEU A 370 28.07 14.99 11.15
CA LEU A 370 27.76 15.92 12.25
C LEU A 370 28.82 15.92 13.34
N TYR A 371 29.29 14.73 13.73
CA TYR A 371 30.33 14.62 14.74
C TYR A 371 31.64 15.30 14.29
N ALA A 372 32.08 15.04 13.05
CA ALA A 372 33.27 15.69 12.49
C ALA A 372 33.09 17.22 12.37
N LEU A 373 31.90 17.70 12.02
CA LEU A 373 31.59 19.13 12.00
C LEU A 373 31.73 19.78 13.37
N LEU A 374 31.23 19.13 14.42
CA LEU A 374 31.33 19.65 15.79
C LEU A 374 32.77 19.65 16.31
N LEU A 375 33.57 18.63 15.98
CA LEU A 375 35.01 18.60 16.27
C LEU A 375 35.75 19.73 15.53
N ALA A 376 35.52 19.87 14.21
CA ALA A 376 36.15 20.93 13.41
C ALA A 376 35.82 22.34 13.90
N SER A 377 34.66 22.49 14.54
CA SER A 377 34.12 23.72 15.12
C SER A 377 34.73 24.09 16.48
N ASN A 378 35.56 23.23 17.09
CA ASN A 378 36.21 23.46 18.39
C ASN A 378 35.23 23.84 19.52
N LEU A 379 34.18 23.03 19.70
CA LEU A 379 33.10 23.30 20.66
C LEU A 379 33.32 22.65 22.05
N GLU A 380 34.47 22.07 22.32
CA GLU A 380 34.75 21.44 23.61
C GLU A 380 34.55 22.42 24.78
N GLY A 381 33.86 21.96 25.82
CA GLY A 381 33.54 22.76 27.02
C GLY A 381 32.46 23.84 26.79
N SER A 382 31.95 24.01 25.57
CA SER A 382 30.91 24.99 25.25
C SER A 382 29.49 24.44 25.38
N GLU A 383 28.51 25.35 25.32
CA GLU A 383 27.10 25.00 25.19
C GLU A 383 26.65 25.08 23.72
N VAL A 384 25.86 24.10 23.29
CA VAL A 384 25.26 24.05 21.96
C VAL A 384 23.76 23.90 22.10
N ILE A 385 23.00 24.85 21.55
CA ILE A 385 21.54 24.80 21.58
C ILE A 385 21.04 23.87 20.48
N VAL A 386 20.17 22.92 20.83
CA VAL A 386 19.61 21.93 19.90
C VAL A 386 18.11 21.69 20.20
N PRO A 387 17.28 21.32 19.22
CA PRO A 387 15.91 20.91 19.51
C PRO A 387 15.92 19.56 20.24
N SER A 388 14.97 19.36 21.14
CA SER A 388 14.77 18.03 21.72
C SER A 388 13.92 17.10 20.84
N PHE A 389 13.16 17.64 19.90
CA PHE A 389 12.40 16.86 18.92
C PHE A 389 13.26 16.61 17.68
N THR A 390 14.11 15.60 17.77
CA THR A 390 15.05 15.25 16.71
C THR A 390 15.48 13.79 16.82
N PHE A 391 16.18 13.29 15.81
CA PHE A 391 16.91 12.04 15.92
C PHE A 391 18.07 12.19 16.93
N ILE A 392 18.31 11.14 17.74
CA ILE A 392 19.21 11.20 18.89
C ILE A 392 20.64 11.63 18.54
N ALA A 393 21.08 11.39 17.30
CA ALA A 393 22.40 11.77 16.81
C ALA A 393 22.66 13.28 16.98
N THR A 394 21.67 14.14 16.71
CA THR A 394 21.83 15.60 16.76
C THR A 394 22.34 16.08 18.12
N ALA A 395 21.84 15.50 19.22
CA ALA A 395 22.26 15.86 20.56
C ALA A 395 23.41 14.99 21.10
N SER A 396 23.51 13.73 20.68
CA SER A 396 24.57 12.85 21.20
C SER A 396 25.94 13.22 20.67
N THR A 397 26.04 13.69 19.42
CA THR A 397 27.32 14.12 18.84
C THR A 397 27.86 15.39 19.50
N VAL A 398 27.00 16.28 19.98
CA VAL A 398 27.38 17.42 20.84
C VAL A 398 28.14 16.94 22.07
N ILE A 399 27.61 15.92 22.75
CA ILE A 399 28.25 15.34 23.94
C ILE A 399 29.57 14.66 23.57
N LEU A 400 29.59 13.89 22.48
CA LEU A 400 30.79 13.18 22.03
C LEU A 400 31.91 14.17 21.63
N ALA A 401 31.56 15.35 21.12
CA ALA A 401 32.49 16.41 20.78
C ALA A 401 32.95 17.23 22.01
N GLY A 402 32.59 16.81 23.23
CA GLY A 402 32.99 17.48 24.48
C GLY A 402 32.16 18.71 24.84
N ALA A 403 31.07 18.97 24.12
CA ALA A 403 30.17 20.10 24.39
C ALA A 403 28.93 19.67 25.21
N THR A 404 28.19 20.66 25.71
CA THR A 404 26.95 20.45 26.49
C THR A 404 25.72 20.80 25.65
N PRO A 405 24.81 19.85 25.37
CA PRO A 405 23.57 20.15 24.67
C PRO A 405 22.59 20.87 25.59
N ILE A 406 22.16 22.06 25.17
CA ILE A 406 21.10 22.83 25.81
C ILE A 406 19.84 22.68 24.95
N PHE A 407 18.82 22.02 25.48
CA PHE A 407 17.60 21.84 24.72
C PHE A 407 16.71 23.09 24.79
N ALA A 408 16.24 23.51 23.62
CA ALA A 408 15.23 24.55 23.47
C ALA A 408 13.93 23.97 22.86
N GLU A 409 12.84 24.69 23.08
CA GLU A 409 11.52 24.34 22.56
C GLU A 409 11.46 24.35 21.03
N ILE A 410 10.52 23.58 20.49
CA ILE A 410 10.14 23.66 19.08
C ILE A 410 8.87 24.48 18.90
N GLU A 411 8.68 25.00 17.69
CA GLU A 411 7.45 25.67 17.28
C GLU A 411 6.52 24.71 16.50
N PRO A 412 5.18 24.89 16.55
CA PRO A 412 4.21 23.90 16.10
C PRO A 412 4.01 23.83 14.57
N MET A 413 4.52 24.78 13.78
CA MET A 413 4.25 24.86 12.35
C MET A 413 5.18 23.96 11.53
N THR A 414 6.48 23.96 11.87
CA THR A 414 7.54 23.23 11.16
C THR A 414 8.33 22.29 12.07
N PHE A 415 8.06 22.27 13.38
CA PHE A 415 8.80 21.51 14.39
C PHE A 415 10.28 21.90 14.50
N GLY A 416 10.66 23.05 13.95
CA GLY A 416 11.98 23.64 14.12
C GLY A 416 12.12 24.31 15.49
N LEU A 417 13.35 24.74 15.83
CA LEU A 417 13.61 25.50 17.06
C LEU A 417 12.76 26.77 17.12
N ASP A 418 12.15 27.02 18.28
CA ASP A 418 11.46 28.27 18.58
C ASP A 418 12.48 29.37 18.92
N PHE A 419 12.47 30.45 18.14
CA PHE A 419 13.44 31.53 18.30
C PHE A 419 13.42 32.15 19.70
N GLU A 420 12.24 32.37 20.29
CA GLU A 420 12.12 33.05 21.58
C GLU A 420 12.70 32.18 22.70
N ASP A 421 12.44 30.87 22.67
CA ASP A 421 13.06 29.96 23.64
C ASP A 421 14.57 29.81 23.43
N VAL A 422 15.04 29.80 22.18
CA VAL A 422 16.48 29.84 21.87
C VAL A 422 17.14 31.04 22.56
N VAL A 423 16.58 32.25 22.39
CA VAL A 423 17.12 33.46 23.02
C VAL A 423 17.13 33.34 24.55
N ARG A 424 16.08 32.76 25.16
CA ARG A 424 16.02 32.54 26.62
C ARG A 424 17.04 31.54 27.14
N LYS A 425 17.36 30.51 26.36
CA LYS A 425 18.28 29.43 26.74
C LYS A 425 19.75 29.78 26.53
N MET A 426 20.03 30.83 25.76
CA MET A 426 21.41 31.27 25.53
C MET A 426 22.09 31.74 26.81
N THR A 427 23.36 31.38 26.95
CA THR A 427 24.26 31.86 27.99
C THR A 427 25.55 32.39 27.37
N THR A 428 26.46 32.91 28.18
CA THR A 428 27.82 33.29 27.72
C THR A 428 28.66 32.09 27.25
N ARG A 429 28.27 30.86 27.63
CA ARG A 429 28.92 29.62 27.18
C ARG A 429 28.37 29.09 25.86
N THR A 430 27.24 29.64 25.36
CA THR A 430 26.69 29.22 24.08
C THR A 430 27.63 29.59 22.94
N LYS A 431 28.07 28.60 22.16
CA LYS A 431 29.00 28.78 21.02
C LYS A 431 28.47 28.25 19.70
N ALA A 432 27.40 27.47 19.71
CA ALA A 432 26.71 27.07 18.50
C ALA A 432 25.21 26.85 18.74
N ILE A 433 24.44 26.95 17.65
CA ILE A 433 23.05 26.53 17.58
C ILE A 433 22.92 25.56 16.41
N ILE A 434 22.35 24.38 16.65
CA ILE A 434 22.02 23.41 15.60
C ILE A 434 20.51 23.40 15.40
N ILE A 435 20.06 23.81 14.21
CA ILE A 435 18.67 23.69 13.82
C ILE A 435 18.43 22.39 13.06
N VAL A 436 17.22 21.83 13.15
CA VAL A 436 16.82 20.64 12.39
C VAL A 436 15.72 21.03 11.41
N HIS A 437 15.91 20.70 10.13
CA HIS A 437 14.89 20.85 9.11
C HIS A 437 14.05 19.57 9.02
N TYR A 438 13.06 19.49 9.90
CA TYR A 438 12.30 18.27 10.16
C TYR A 438 11.42 17.85 8.97
N GLY A 439 11.39 16.54 8.69
CA GLY A 439 10.41 15.92 7.80
C GLY A 439 10.50 16.33 6.33
N GLY A 440 11.50 17.12 5.96
CA GLY A 440 11.64 17.70 4.63
C GLY A 440 11.03 19.08 4.48
N SER A 441 10.73 19.77 5.59
CA SER A 441 10.43 21.20 5.61
C SER A 441 11.59 21.97 6.21
N GLY A 442 11.83 23.17 5.69
CA GLY A 442 12.68 24.14 6.37
C GLY A 442 12.10 24.55 7.73
N ALA A 443 12.97 24.88 8.67
CA ALA A 443 12.57 25.38 9.97
C ALA A 443 12.23 26.87 9.86
N ARG A 444 11.05 27.28 10.36
CA ARG A 444 10.51 28.64 10.20
C ARG A 444 11.49 29.73 10.62
N ASP A 445 12.12 29.57 11.79
CA ASP A 445 12.97 30.60 12.41
C ASP A 445 14.44 30.57 11.97
N SER A 446 14.79 29.83 10.91
CA SER A 446 16.18 29.65 10.45
C SER A 446 16.91 30.98 10.21
N GLU A 447 16.27 31.93 9.53
CA GLU A 447 16.90 33.22 9.21
C GLU A 447 17.09 34.11 10.45
N ARG A 448 16.10 34.13 11.36
CA ARG A 448 16.21 34.88 12.62
C ARG A 448 17.34 34.33 13.48
N ILE A 449 17.47 33.00 13.54
CA ILE A 449 18.56 32.33 14.28
C ILE A 449 19.91 32.60 13.60
N ARG A 450 19.99 32.60 12.27
CA ARG A 450 21.22 32.99 11.54
C ARG A 450 21.66 34.40 11.94
N GLU A 451 20.78 35.39 11.86
CA GLU A 451 21.08 36.79 12.20
C GLU A 451 21.52 36.95 13.65
N LEU A 452 20.87 36.24 14.57
CA LEU A 452 21.27 36.19 15.98
C LEU A 452 22.68 35.63 16.17
N CYS A 453 23.00 34.52 15.50
CA CYS A 453 24.33 33.90 15.55
C CYS A 453 25.41 34.82 14.99
N GLU A 454 25.14 35.48 13.85
CA GLU A 454 26.05 36.47 13.25
C GLU A 454 26.32 37.64 14.20
N HIS A 455 25.27 38.22 14.79
CA HIS A 455 25.41 39.31 15.76
C HIS A 455 26.18 38.90 17.02
N LYS A 456 26.04 37.65 17.46
CA LYS A 456 26.70 37.12 18.67
C LYS A 456 28.09 36.50 18.40
N GLY A 457 28.49 36.36 17.14
CA GLY A 457 29.74 35.71 16.76
C GLY A 457 29.79 34.23 17.17
N ILE A 458 28.66 33.52 17.09
CA ILE A 458 28.57 32.08 17.38
C ILE A 458 28.18 31.31 16.12
N LEU A 459 28.41 30.00 16.12
CA LEU A 459 28.17 29.17 14.94
C LEU A 459 26.68 28.86 14.76
N PHE A 460 26.20 28.99 13.52
CA PHE A 460 24.89 28.49 13.13
C PHE A 460 25.07 27.25 12.26
N LEU A 461 24.61 26.10 12.73
CA LEU A 461 24.76 24.82 12.05
C LEU A 461 23.38 24.25 11.68
N GLU A 462 23.29 23.62 10.51
CA GLU A 462 22.05 22.99 10.05
C GLU A 462 22.17 21.46 10.07
N ASP A 463 21.20 20.80 10.67
CA ASP A 463 20.90 19.38 10.47
C ASP A 463 19.84 19.27 9.36
N ALA A 464 20.34 19.15 8.12
CA ALA A 464 19.54 19.00 6.90
C ALA A 464 19.41 17.53 6.48
N ALA A 465 19.57 16.58 7.43
CA ALA A 465 19.48 15.15 7.17
C ALA A 465 18.14 14.70 6.58
N GLU A 466 17.09 15.50 6.67
CA GLU A 466 15.74 15.18 6.19
C GLU A 466 15.25 16.12 5.08
N SER A 467 16.05 17.11 4.68
CA SER A 467 15.59 18.25 3.89
C SER A 467 16.44 18.55 2.66
N PHE A 468 17.29 17.62 2.21
CA PHE A 468 18.14 17.85 1.05
C PHE A 468 17.32 18.17 -0.21
N GLY A 469 17.46 19.40 -0.73
CA GLY A 469 16.68 19.93 -1.86
C GLY A 469 15.45 20.77 -1.46
N SER A 470 15.19 20.96 -0.17
CA SER A 470 14.12 21.85 0.30
C SER A 470 14.52 23.30 0.14
N LYS A 471 13.59 24.14 -0.32
CA LYS A 471 13.78 25.60 -0.37
C LYS A 471 13.18 26.29 0.84
N ILE A 472 13.89 27.30 1.31
CA ILE A 472 13.58 28.11 2.49
C ILE A 472 13.72 29.57 2.04
N GLY A 473 12.62 30.16 1.59
CA GLY A 473 12.66 31.42 0.85
C GLY A 473 13.50 31.28 -0.42
N LEU A 474 14.57 32.09 -0.52
CA LEU A 474 15.50 32.08 -1.65
C LEU A 474 16.68 31.12 -1.47
N LYS A 475 16.82 30.48 -0.30
CA LYS A 475 17.93 29.58 0.02
C LYS A 475 17.50 28.13 -0.03
N ILE A 476 18.48 27.24 -0.09
CA ILE A 476 18.28 25.78 -0.02
C ILE A 476 18.69 25.33 1.37
N ALA A 477 17.97 24.39 1.96
CA ALA A 477 18.36 23.79 3.24
C ALA A 477 19.81 23.28 3.15
N GLY A 478 20.65 23.75 4.07
CA GLY A 478 22.08 23.50 4.10
C GLY A 478 22.97 24.62 3.57
N SER A 479 22.41 25.72 3.06
CA SER A 479 23.15 26.93 2.66
C SER A 479 22.88 28.15 3.53
N ILE A 480 22.13 28.00 4.64
CA ILE A 480 21.71 29.13 5.48
C ILE A 480 22.77 29.41 6.56
N GLY A 481 23.27 28.36 7.20
CA GLY A 481 24.23 28.42 8.28
C GLY A 481 25.68 28.45 7.83
N THR A 482 26.58 28.45 8.82
CA THR A 482 28.03 28.34 8.61
C THR A 482 28.39 27.01 7.94
N ALA A 483 27.70 25.94 8.32
CA ALA A 483 27.83 24.62 7.73
C ALA A 483 26.58 23.79 8.00
N ALA A 484 26.37 22.77 7.19
CA ALA A 484 25.24 21.87 7.32
C ALA A 484 25.64 20.43 7.10
N ILE A 485 24.87 19.50 7.67
CA ILE A 485 25.01 18.08 7.39
C ILE A 485 23.86 17.55 6.56
N LEU A 486 24.17 16.57 5.72
CA LEU A 486 23.24 15.78 4.92
C LEU A 486 23.35 14.31 5.34
N SER A 487 22.28 13.56 5.12
CA SER A 487 22.25 12.12 5.35
C SER A 487 21.73 11.39 4.12
N PHE A 488 22.37 10.28 3.80
CA PHE A 488 22.05 9.38 2.68
C PHE A 488 21.80 7.94 3.19
N CYS A 489 21.29 7.82 4.43
CA CYS A 489 20.84 6.54 4.98
C CYS A 489 19.65 5.98 4.17
N GLN A 490 19.38 4.68 4.30
CA GLN A 490 18.39 3.93 3.52
C GLN A 490 17.02 4.59 3.34
N ASN A 491 16.55 5.35 4.33
CA ASN A 491 15.21 5.96 4.31
C ASN A 491 15.18 7.38 3.75
N LYS A 492 16.34 7.98 3.43
CA LYS A 492 16.47 9.37 2.98
C LYS A 492 16.05 9.55 1.52
N ILE A 493 15.78 10.80 1.12
CA ILE A 493 15.20 11.11 -0.19
C ILE A 493 16.07 10.61 -1.35
N ILE A 494 17.38 10.71 -1.16
CA ILE A 494 18.38 9.95 -1.90
C ILE A 494 19.14 9.10 -0.90
N THR A 495 19.60 7.93 -1.34
CA THR A 495 20.27 6.98 -0.46
C THR A 495 21.55 6.45 -1.09
N THR A 496 22.54 6.20 -0.24
CA THR A 496 23.72 5.42 -0.59
C THR A 496 23.77 4.11 0.20
N GLY A 497 22.64 3.69 0.78
CA GLY A 497 22.55 2.66 1.82
C GLY A 497 22.91 3.25 3.18
N GLU A 498 24.18 3.62 3.34
CA GLU A 498 24.69 4.47 4.43
C GLU A 498 25.58 5.56 3.84
N GLY A 499 25.48 6.77 4.39
CA GLY A 499 26.24 7.92 3.90
C GLY A 499 25.77 9.25 4.49
N GLY A 500 26.57 10.28 4.29
CA GLY A 500 26.26 11.66 4.61
C GLY A 500 27.29 12.62 4.01
N ALA A 501 27.08 13.91 4.21
CA ALA A 501 28.03 14.93 3.80
C ALA A 501 28.01 16.12 4.76
N VAL A 502 29.11 16.87 4.83
CA VAL A 502 29.13 18.22 5.36
C VAL A 502 29.25 19.19 4.19
N VAL A 503 28.45 20.24 4.18
CA VAL A 503 28.52 21.32 3.20
C VAL A 503 28.79 22.65 3.89
N THR A 504 29.65 23.49 3.31
CA THR A 504 30.07 24.76 3.92
C THR A 504 30.74 25.69 2.92
N ASN A 505 30.58 27.00 3.15
CA ASN A 505 31.38 28.03 2.48
C ASN A 505 32.70 28.35 3.20
N SER A 506 32.90 27.83 4.42
CA SER A 506 34.13 28.05 5.19
C SER A 506 35.25 27.13 4.74
N ARG A 507 36.28 27.70 4.11
CA ARG A 507 37.50 26.94 3.74
C ARG A 507 38.22 26.36 4.96
N VAL A 508 38.20 27.08 6.08
CA VAL A 508 38.84 26.64 7.34
C VAL A 508 38.17 25.38 7.88
N LEU A 509 36.83 25.33 7.92
CA LEU A 509 36.11 24.13 8.32
C LEU A 509 36.36 22.98 7.35
N TYR A 510 36.32 23.26 6.04
CA TYR A 510 36.54 22.25 5.01
C TYR A 510 37.90 21.54 5.14
N GLU A 511 39.00 22.27 5.34
CA GLU A 511 40.32 21.64 5.48
C GLU A 511 40.43 20.81 6.78
N ARG A 512 39.90 21.31 7.90
CA ARG A 512 39.85 20.53 9.15
C ARG A 512 39.03 19.25 9.00
N LEU A 513 37.91 19.33 8.29
CA LEU A 513 37.05 18.17 8.03
C LEU A 513 37.75 17.08 7.21
N LYS A 514 38.60 17.45 6.25
CA LYS A 514 39.39 16.49 5.48
C LYS A 514 40.31 15.67 6.39
N LEU A 515 41.00 16.34 7.32
CA LEU A 515 41.87 15.69 8.30
C LEU A 515 41.04 14.75 9.21
N LEU A 516 39.97 15.27 9.83
CA LEU A 516 39.10 14.50 10.73
C LEU A 516 38.45 13.28 10.06
N ARG A 517 38.08 13.37 8.78
CA ARG A 517 37.46 12.28 8.03
C ARG A 517 38.40 11.09 7.83
N SER A 518 39.70 11.34 7.73
CA SER A 518 40.67 10.35 7.24
C SER A 518 41.96 10.32 8.07
N HIS A 519 41.85 9.95 9.34
CA HIS A 519 42.97 9.71 10.28
C HIS A 519 43.93 10.89 10.48
N GLY A 520 43.55 12.12 10.11
CA GLY A 520 44.44 13.28 10.16
C GLY A 520 45.41 13.39 8.99
N ARG A 521 45.18 12.59 7.93
CA ARG A 521 46.06 12.52 6.77
C ARG A 521 45.95 13.78 5.91
N VAL A 522 47.09 14.39 5.60
CA VAL A 522 47.19 15.52 4.66
C VAL A 522 47.03 15.01 3.23
N GLU A 523 46.13 15.61 2.46
CA GLU A 523 45.98 15.35 1.02
C GLU A 523 46.78 16.41 0.24
N ASP A 524 47.96 16.05 -0.29
CA ASP A 524 48.89 16.96 -0.99
C ASP A 524 48.64 17.08 -2.51
N GLY A 525 47.68 16.32 -3.04
CA GLY A 525 47.28 16.35 -4.45
C GLY A 525 48.26 15.68 -5.42
N GLN A 526 49.36 15.09 -4.96
CA GLN A 526 50.39 14.51 -5.83
C GLN A 526 50.07 13.06 -6.26
N GLN A 527 49.43 12.26 -5.38
CA GLN A 527 48.87 10.92 -5.67
C GLN A 527 48.00 10.42 -4.50
N GLY A 528 46.97 9.60 -4.78
CA GLY A 528 46.11 9.01 -3.74
C GLY A 528 46.84 7.99 -2.84
N TYR A 529 46.32 7.72 -1.64
CA TYR A 529 46.94 6.83 -0.63
C TYR A 529 47.38 5.47 -1.21
N PHE A 530 46.51 4.87 -2.01
CA PHE A 530 46.73 3.55 -2.61
C PHE A 530 47.55 3.59 -3.90
N ALA A 531 47.88 4.77 -4.42
CA ALA A 531 48.65 4.97 -5.64
C ALA A 531 50.10 5.40 -5.38
N SER A 532 50.37 5.95 -4.19
CA SER A 532 51.71 6.39 -3.78
C SER A 532 52.41 5.34 -2.93
N THR A 533 53.73 5.19 -3.12
CA THR A 533 54.61 4.42 -2.22
C THR A 533 55.27 5.31 -1.15
N ALA A 534 55.09 6.64 -1.23
CA ALA A 534 55.61 7.57 -0.26
C ALA A 534 54.81 7.48 1.05
N ASP A 535 55.48 7.75 2.16
CA ASP A 535 54.80 7.88 3.45
C ASP A 535 53.89 9.12 3.43
N ASN A 536 52.76 9.04 4.13
CA ASN A 536 51.80 10.15 4.18
C ASN A 536 52.03 10.97 5.45
N GLU A 537 51.90 12.30 5.34
CA GLU A 537 51.90 13.16 6.51
C GLU A 537 50.57 13.09 7.24
N TYR A 538 50.63 12.95 8.57
CA TYR A 538 49.48 12.98 9.48
C TYR A 538 49.66 14.17 10.42
N SER A 539 49.01 15.28 10.10
CA SER A 539 49.21 16.56 10.80
C SER A 539 48.28 16.76 12.01
N ASP A 540 47.30 15.88 12.19
CA ASP A 540 46.35 15.92 13.29
C ASP A 540 45.84 14.51 13.63
N PHE A 541 44.95 14.37 14.60
CA PHE A 541 44.21 13.15 14.87
C PHE A 541 42.87 13.19 14.13
N GLY A 542 42.48 12.04 13.57
CA GLY A 542 41.20 11.90 12.90
C GLY A 542 40.61 10.50 13.00
N HIS A 543 39.53 10.28 12.28
CA HIS A 543 38.75 9.05 12.28
C HIS A 543 38.79 8.37 10.91
N ASN A 544 38.19 7.19 10.83
CA ASN A 544 37.85 6.58 9.54
C ASN A 544 36.37 6.81 9.24
N PHE A 545 36.04 7.97 8.70
CA PHE A 545 34.69 8.31 8.28
C PHE A 545 34.54 8.41 6.76
N ARG A 546 35.50 7.88 5.99
CA ARG A 546 35.48 7.91 4.53
C ARG A 546 34.26 7.17 3.97
N LEU A 547 33.58 7.78 3.01
CA LEU A 547 32.56 7.12 2.18
C LEU A 547 33.27 6.29 1.09
N SER A 548 32.77 5.10 0.77
CA SER A 548 33.33 4.30 -0.33
C SER A 548 32.92 4.84 -1.70
N SER A 549 33.72 4.57 -2.73
CA SER A 549 33.35 4.83 -4.14
C SER A 549 32.11 4.07 -4.59
N ILE A 550 31.85 2.90 -3.99
CA ILE A 550 30.64 2.11 -4.28
C ILE A 550 29.39 2.89 -3.83
N ASN A 551 29.41 3.39 -2.60
CA ASN A 551 28.32 4.21 -2.07
C ASN A 551 28.23 5.55 -2.82
N ALA A 552 29.36 6.16 -3.17
CA ALA A 552 29.39 7.40 -3.92
C ALA A 552 28.80 7.27 -5.33
N ALA A 553 29.07 6.17 -6.04
CA ALA A 553 28.49 5.89 -7.36
C ALA A 553 26.97 5.80 -7.30
N LEU A 554 26.43 5.10 -6.29
CA LEU A 554 24.99 5.06 -6.04
C LEU A 554 24.45 6.47 -5.75
N GLY A 555 25.16 7.25 -4.93
CA GLY A 555 24.79 8.63 -4.60
C GLY A 555 24.72 9.54 -5.83
N ILE A 556 25.66 9.40 -6.78
CA ILE A 556 25.65 10.16 -8.03
C ILE A 556 24.39 9.84 -8.84
N SER A 557 24.08 8.55 -9.02
CA SER A 557 22.90 8.13 -9.79
C SER A 557 21.60 8.58 -9.13
N GLN A 558 21.51 8.49 -7.79
CA GLN A 558 20.36 8.96 -7.04
C GLN A 558 20.19 10.48 -7.09
N LEU A 559 21.30 11.24 -7.03
CA LEU A 559 21.26 12.70 -7.07
C LEU A 559 20.76 13.22 -8.43
N GLU A 560 21.04 12.51 -9.53
CA GLU A 560 20.48 12.82 -10.86
C GLU A 560 18.96 12.66 -10.92
N LYS A 561 18.37 11.91 -9.99
CA LYS A 561 16.93 11.65 -9.89
C LYS A 561 16.25 12.53 -8.84
N LEU A 562 16.99 13.35 -8.10
CA LEU A 562 16.51 14.09 -6.93
C LEU A 562 15.25 14.90 -7.23
N GLU A 563 15.25 15.69 -8.32
CA GLU A 563 14.10 16.53 -8.68
C GLU A 563 12.85 15.69 -9.00
N SER A 564 13.02 14.59 -9.74
CA SER A 564 11.93 13.66 -10.06
C SER A 564 11.35 13.02 -8.80
N ILE A 565 12.21 12.58 -7.88
CA ILE A 565 11.81 12.00 -6.59
C ILE A 565 11.04 13.04 -5.76
N ILE A 566 11.54 14.27 -5.64
CA ILE A 566 10.86 15.36 -4.92
C ILE A 566 9.46 15.60 -5.53
N ASN A 567 9.36 15.69 -6.86
CA ASN A 567 8.10 15.95 -7.54
C ASN A 567 7.08 14.82 -7.33
N GLN A 568 7.52 13.56 -7.33
CA GLN A 568 6.67 12.41 -7.01
C GLN A 568 6.18 12.45 -5.56
N ARG A 569 7.05 12.75 -4.59
CA ARG A 569 6.66 12.86 -3.18
C ARG A 569 5.69 14.02 -2.94
N LYS A 570 5.91 15.19 -3.56
CA LYS A 570 4.98 16.34 -3.51
C LYS A 570 3.61 15.98 -4.09
N ARG A 571 3.55 15.23 -5.19
CA ARG A 571 2.28 14.71 -5.75
C ARG A 571 1.57 13.81 -4.76
N ASN A 572 2.30 12.87 -4.15
CA ASN A 572 1.74 11.92 -3.18
C ASN A 572 1.27 12.62 -1.91
N ALA A 573 2.00 13.63 -1.44
CA ALA A 573 1.59 14.47 -0.33
C ALA A 573 0.35 15.31 -0.65
N SER A 574 0.23 15.84 -1.87
CA SER A 574 -0.99 16.54 -2.30
C SER A 574 -2.20 15.62 -2.27
N PHE A 575 -2.04 14.35 -2.64
CA PHE A 575 -3.09 13.34 -2.54
C PHE A 575 -3.53 13.11 -1.09
N TYR A 576 -2.58 12.94 -0.16
CA TYR A 576 -2.89 12.85 1.26
C TYR A 576 -3.58 14.11 1.80
N ASN A 577 -3.03 15.30 1.50
CA ASN A 577 -3.57 16.58 1.95
C ASN A 577 -5.05 16.73 1.54
N LYS A 578 -5.37 16.49 0.25
CA LYS A 578 -6.75 16.53 -0.25
C LYS A 578 -7.63 15.44 0.36
N GLY A 579 -7.06 14.26 0.62
CA GLY A 579 -7.80 13.13 1.18
C GLY A 579 -8.10 13.28 2.67
N LEU A 580 -7.33 14.06 3.41
CA LEU A 580 -7.38 14.12 4.88
C LEU A 580 -7.82 15.48 5.42
N SER A 581 -7.85 16.54 4.61
CA SER A 581 -8.21 17.91 5.04
C SER A 581 -9.62 18.06 5.61
N ASP A 582 -10.54 17.15 5.29
CA ASP A 582 -11.94 17.22 5.75
C ASP A 582 -12.11 16.75 7.21
N PHE A 583 -11.03 16.27 7.84
CA PHE A 583 -11.03 15.79 9.22
C PHE A 583 -10.37 16.82 10.14
N PRO A 584 -11.13 17.68 10.86
CA PRO A 584 -10.61 18.61 11.88
C PRO A 584 -9.75 17.97 12.98
N GLU A 585 -9.80 16.65 13.14
CA GLU A 585 -8.94 15.91 14.05
C GLU A 585 -7.51 15.73 13.53
N ILE A 586 -7.27 15.97 12.24
CA ILE A 586 -6.00 15.79 11.54
C ILE A 586 -5.49 17.16 11.09
N ASN A 587 -4.31 17.55 11.58
CA ASN A 587 -3.52 18.63 11.00
C ASN A 587 -2.52 18.04 10.00
N CYS A 588 -2.69 18.37 8.72
CA CYS A 588 -1.79 17.97 7.64
C CYS A 588 -0.53 18.86 7.57
N PRO A 589 0.62 18.31 7.15
CA PRO A 589 1.87 19.07 7.03
C PRO A 589 1.86 19.93 5.76
N TRP A 590 1.21 21.10 5.83
CA TRP A 590 1.24 22.08 4.74
C TRP A 590 2.54 22.89 4.76
N PRO A 591 3.12 23.22 3.58
CA PRO A 591 4.27 24.12 3.53
C PRO A 591 3.86 25.53 3.98
N LEU A 592 4.81 26.25 4.59
CA LEU A 592 4.66 27.68 4.84
C LEU A 592 4.74 28.48 3.52
N PRO A 593 4.20 29.71 3.48
CA PRO A 593 4.50 30.64 2.39
C PRO A 593 6.02 30.74 2.19
N ASP A 594 6.45 30.71 0.93
CA ASP A 594 7.86 30.75 0.49
C ASP A 594 8.74 29.58 0.95
N PHE A 595 8.17 28.54 1.56
CA PHE A 595 8.89 27.31 1.93
C PHE A 595 8.45 26.17 1.01
N GLU A 596 9.40 25.31 0.65
CA GLU A 596 9.09 24.04 -0.01
C GLU A 596 9.20 22.88 0.97
N HIS A 597 8.13 22.10 1.07
CA HIS A 597 8.14 20.81 1.76
C HIS A 597 8.38 19.69 0.72
N LEU A 598 9.46 18.93 0.87
CA LEU A 598 9.77 17.80 -0.04
C LEU A 598 9.18 16.45 0.42
N TYR A 599 8.65 16.40 1.64
CA TYR A 599 7.93 15.26 2.21
C TYR A 599 8.80 14.01 2.35
N GLN A 600 9.97 14.18 2.95
CA GLN A 600 10.80 13.09 3.43
C GLN A 600 9.98 12.24 4.40
N MET A 601 9.24 12.91 5.28
CA MET A 601 8.18 12.32 6.09
C MET A 601 6.86 13.03 5.80
N TYR A 602 5.76 12.27 5.85
CA TYR A 602 4.42 12.84 5.89
C TYR A 602 3.87 12.68 7.30
N THR A 603 4.19 13.65 8.16
CA THR A 603 3.81 13.63 9.57
C THR A 603 2.55 14.46 9.77
N ILE A 604 1.47 13.79 10.15
CA ILE A 604 0.25 14.46 10.61
C ILE A 604 0.33 14.71 12.11
N THR A 605 -0.37 15.75 12.59
CA THR A 605 -0.59 15.98 14.01
C THR A 605 -2.05 15.74 14.35
N LEU A 606 -2.31 14.97 15.40
CA LEU A 606 -3.67 14.64 15.84
C LEU A 606 -4.07 15.51 17.04
N GLN A 607 -5.34 15.47 17.43
CA GLN A 607 -5.83 16.26 18.57
C GLN A 607 -5.33 15.74 19.92
N SER A 608 -5.01 14.45 20.05
CA SER A 608 -4.53 13.87 21.31
C SER A 608 -3.64 12.65 21.10
N GLU A 609 -2.86 12.34 22.15
CA GLU A 609 -2.03 11.12 22.21
C GLU A 609 -2.86 9.86 22.03
N GLU A 610 -4.01 9.80 22.69
CA GLU A 610 -4.88 8.62 22.66
C GLU A 610 -5.44 8.38 21.25
N MET A 611 -5.86 9.44 20.56
CA MET A 611 -6.31 9.34 19.18
C MET A 611 -5.18 8.88 18.25
N ARG A 612 -3.96 9.38 18.47
CA ARG A 612 -2.78 8.96 17.73
C ARG A 612 -2.47 7.48 17.94
N ASN A 613 -2.51 7.00 19.17
CA ASN A 613 -2.28 5.60 19.49
C ASN A 613 -3.35 4.69 18.89
N GLN A 614 -4.62 5.10 18.93
CA GLN A 614 -5.74 4.38 18.33
C GLN A 614 -5.59 4.28 16.81
N LEU A 615 -5.28 5.39 16.13
CA LEU A 615 -5.07 5.38 14.68
C LEU A 615 -3.87 4.51 14.31
N GLN A 616 -2.74 4.62 15.03
CA GLN A 616 -1.54 3.82 14.76
C GLN A 616 -1.84 2.31 14.87
N ARG A 617 -2.55 1.87 15.92
CA ARG A 617 -2.97 0.47 16.08
C ARG A 617 -3.91 0.04 14.95
N TYR A 618 -4.91 0.86 14.64
CA TYR A 618 -5.84 0.60 13.56
C TYR A 618 -5.12 0.43 12.22
N LEU A 619 -4.23 1.36 11.84
CA LEU A 619 -3.43 1.24 10.62
C LEU A 619 -2.58 -0.05 10.63
N SER A 620 -2.01 -0.41 11.78
CA SER A 620 -1.24 -1.64 11.93
C SER A 620 -2.07 -2.89 11.64
N ASP A 621 -3.31 -2.94 12.14
CA ASP A 621 -4.24 -4.06 11.90
C ASP A 621 -4.64 -4.18 10.42
N TYR A 622 -4.61 -3.08 9.67
CA TYR A 622 -4.78 -3.05 8.21
C TYR A 622 -3.48 -3.24 7.42
N GLY A 623 -2.38 -3.60 8.09
CA GLY A 623 -1.07 -3.84 7.46
C GLY A 623 -0.37 -2.58 6.98
N ILE A 624 -0.78 -1.40 7.43
CA ILE A 624 -0.20 -0.10 7.08
C ILE A 624 0.80 0.29 8.16
N GLN A 625 2.07 0.42 7.80
CA GLN A 625 3.09 0.86 8.74
C GLN A 625 2.89 2.34 9.06
N SER A 626 3.06 2.73 10.32
CA SER A 626 3.13 4.13 10.73
C SER A 626 4.07 4.25 11.92
N LYS A 627 4.67 5.42 12.09
CA LYS A 627 5.71 5.62 13.11
C LYS A 627 5.62 6.99 13.77
N VAL A 628 6.08 7.07 15.01
CA VAL A 628 6.18 8.31 15.78
C VAL A 628 7.61 8.81 15.68
N TYR A 629 7.80 9.90 14.97
CA TYR A 629 9.05 10.65 14.90
C TYR A 629 8.78 12.07 15.42
N PHE A 630 9.31 12.51 16.57
CA PHE A 630 10.22 11.83 17.48
C PHE A 630 9.74 11.92 18.93
N ASN A 631 10.12 10.92 19.74
CA ASN A 631 10.05 11.04 21.20
C ASN A 631 11.17 11.97 21.68
N PRO A 632 10.91 12.96 22.55
CA PRO A 632 11.89 13.98 22.93
C PRO A 632 13.19 13.39 23.51
N VAL A 633 14.33 13.86 22.99
CA VAL A 633 15.66 13.42 23.40
C VAL A 633 15.98 13.74 24.86
N HIS A 634 15.57 14.92 25.37
CA HIS A 634 15.84 15.31 26.77
C HIS A 634 15.26 14.32 27.80
N LEU A 635 14.18 13.61 27.46
CA LEU A 635 13.54 12.60 28.30
C LEU A 635 14.18 11.20 28.21
N LYS A 636 15.16 10.99 27.32
CA LYS A 636 15.86 9.70 27.24
C LYS A 636 16.70 9.49 28.48
N LEU A 637 16.77 8.25 28.94
CA LEU A 637 17.41 7.87 30.21
C LEU A 637 18.83 8.44 30.38
N ALA A 638 19.64 8.40 29.32
CA ALA A 638 21.01 8.92 29.34
C ALA A 638 21.07 10.44 29.63
N TYR A 639 20.17 11.22 29.04
CA TYR A 639 20.13 12.69 29.20
C TYR A 639 19.55 13.07 30.56
N ARG A 640 18.52 12.37 31.02
CA ARG A 640 17.97 12.54 32.37
C ARG A 640 19.01 12.25 33.46
N LYS A 641 19.75 11.15 33.32
CA LYS A 641 20.80 10.78 34.28
C LYS A 641 21.98 11.76 34.28
N LYS A 642 22.42 12.23 33.12
CA LYS A 642 23.61 13.09 33.01
C LYS A 642 23.32 14.57 33.32
N TYR A 643 22.16 15.08 32.91
CA TYR A 643 21.85 16.51 32.97
C TYR A 643 20.63 16.87 33.83
N GLY A 644 19.93 15.88 34.38
CA GLY A 644 18.80 16.13 35.31
C GLY A 644 17.49 16.53 34.65
N TYR A 645 17.37 16.42 33.32
CA TYR A 645 16.11 16.73 32.61
C TYR A 645 14.93 15.90 33.13
N LYS A 646 13.75 16.53 33.17
CA LYS A 646 12.48 15.94 33.66
C LYS A 646 11.31 16.36 32.75
N PRO A 647 10.21 15.58 32.75
CA PRO A 647 8.98 16.00 32.10
C PRO A 647 8.53 17.38 32.58
N GLY A 648 8.10 18.23 31.66
CA GLY A 648 7.74 19.62 31.90
C GLY A 648 8.87 20.63 31.72
N ASP A 649 10.09 20.20 31.40
CA ASP A 649 11.19 21.12 31.08
C ASP A 649 11.06 21.72 29.67
N LEU A 650 10.42 20.98 28.74
CA LEU A 650 10.07 21.43 27.38
C LEU A 650 8.61 21.06 27.06
N PRO A 651 7.63 21.68 27.76
CA PRO A 651 6.23 21.30 27.68
C PRO A 651 5.66 21.35 26.25
N ILE A 652 6.07 22.29 25.40
CA ILE A 652 5.55 22.41 24.03
C ILE A 652 6.05 21.24 23.19
N THR A 653 7.35 20.96 23.25
CA THR A 653 7.98 19.83 22.57
C THR A 653 7.37 18.51 23.02
N GLU A 654 7.17 18.32 24.32
CA GLU A 654 6.57 17.11 24.89
C GLU A 654 5.13 16.92 24.41
N GLU A 655 4.33 17.99 24.39
CA GLU A 655 2.94 17.98 23.95
C GLU A 655 2.82 17.62 22.47
N LEU A 656 3.57 18.30 21.60
CA LEU A 656 3.57 18.04 20.16
C LEU A 656 4.03 16.61 19.84
N SER A 657 5.09 16.14 20.51
CA SER A 657 5.64 14.80 20.27
C SER A 657 4.64 13.66 20.53
N LYS A 658 3.68 13.88 21.43
CA LYS A 658 2.65 12.88 21.73
C LYS A 658 1.60 12.76 20.63
N ARG A 659 1.42 13.80 19.82
CA ARG A 659 0.34 13.93 18.83
C ARG A 659 0.76 13.65 17.39
N VAL A 660 2.05 13.56 17.11
CA VAL A 660 2.56 13.27 15.76
C VAL A 660 2.43 11.81 15.36
N LEU A 661 2.06 11.57 14.09
CA LEU A 661 2.10 10.27 13.46
C LEU A 661 2.59 10.42 12.02
N THR A 662 3.70 9.78 11.70
CA THR A 662 4.24 9.71 10.34
C THR A 662 3.57 8.57 9.58
N LEU A 663 2.91 8.94 8.48
CA LEU A 663 2.26 8.02 7.54
C LEU A 663 3.25 7.54 6.48
N PRO A 664 2.94 6.43 5.78
CA PRO A 664 3.72 5.97 4.65
C PRO A 664 3.93 7.03 3.58
N MET A 665 5.19 7.26 3.21
CA MET A 665 5.55 8.21 2.16
C MET A 665 6.75 7.71 1.35
N SER A 666 6.54 7.54 0.05
CA SER A 666 7.58 7.20 -0.92
C SER A 666 7.27 7.80 -2.28
N ALA A 667 8.32 8.01 -3.09
CA ALA A 667 8.17 8.38 -4.50
C ALA A 667 7.57 7.22 -5.33
N THR A 668 7.85 5.97 -4.96
CA THR A 668 7.41 4.79 -5.74
C THR A 668 5.94 4.39 -5.48
N PHE A 669 5.25 5.05 -4.56
CA PHE A 669 3.87 4.68 -4.23
C PHE A 669 2.94 5.02 -5.38
N ASN A 670 2.14 4.03 -5.78
CA ASN A 670 1.12 4.20 -6.79
C ASN A 670 -0.21 4.69 -6.19
N PHE A 671 -1.14 5.05 -7.08
CA PHE A 671 -2.47 5.54 -6.70
C PHE A 671 -3.22 4.59 -5.74
N TYR A 672 -3.18 3.28 -5.97
CA TYR A 672 -3.90 2.30 -5.15
C TYR A 672 -3.31 2.19 -3.74
N GLU A 673 -1.99 2.29 -3.60
CA GLU A 673 -1.32 2.30 -2.29
C GLU A 673 -1.72 3.53 -1.49
N LEU A 674 -1.67 4.72 -2.10
CA LEU A 674 -2.09 5.98 -1.47
C LEU A 674 -3.58 5.96 -1.11
N GLN A 675 -4.43 5.52 -2.04
CA GLN A 675 -5.87 5.40 -1.83
C GLN A 675 -6.17 4.42 -0.70
N TYR A 676 -5.44 3.32 -0.58
CA TYR A 676 -5.60 2.36 0.50
C TYR A 676 -5.31 2.98 1.87
N VAL A 677 -4.20 3.73 2.00
CA VAL A 677 -3.86 4.43 3.26
C VAL A 677 -4.91 5.48 3.60
N VAL A 678 -5.24 6.38 2.66
CA VAL A 678 -6.25 7.42 2.88
C VAL A 678 -7.60 6.82 3.25
N SER A 679 -8.05 5.78 2.56
CA SER A 679 -9.34 5.12 2.84
C SER A 679 -9.39 4.47 4.22
N ALA A 680 -8.28 3.86 4.66
CA ALA A 680 -8.18 3.30 6.00
C ALA A 680 -8.31 4.39 7.08
N ILE A 681 -7.62 5.52 6.90
CA ILE A 681 -7.69 6.66 7.82
C ILE A 681 -9.11 7.26 7.84
N LYS A 682 -9.71 7.49 6.66
CA LYS A 682 -11.09 7.98 6.56
C LYS A 682 -12.06 7.08 7.32
N ARG A 683 -11.94 5.76 7.12
CA ARG A 683 -12.79 4.77 7.79
C ARG A 683 -12.66 4.84 9.31
N PHE A 684 -11.44 4.97 9.84
CA PHE A 684 -11.21 5.12 11.26
C PHE A 684 -11.96 6.33 11.85
N PHE A 685 -11.88 7.49 11.22
CA PHE A 685 -12.53 8.70 11.71
C PHE A 685 -14.06 8.69 11.55
N ILE A 686 -14.57 8.13 10.45
CA ILE A 686 -16.03 7.98 10.24
C ILE A 686 -16.64 7.07 11.32
N GLN A 687 -16.00 5.93 11.60
CA GLN A 687 -16.45 5.01 12.65
C GLN A 687 -16.46 5.67 14.04
N LYS A 688 -15.45 6.49 14.33
CA LYS A 688 -15.32 7.17 15.63
C LYS A 688 -16.35 8.28 15.86
N ARG A 689 -16.82 8.96 14.81
CA ARG A 689 -17.84 10.02 14.90
C ARG A 689 -19.27 9.50 15.10
N GLY A 690 -19.47 8.19 15.27
CA GLY A 690 -20.81 7.60 15.37
C GLY A 690 -21.57 7.62 14.04
N GLY A 691 -20.88 7.86 12.93
CA GLY A 691 -21.47 7.82 11.59
C GLY A 691 -21.89 6.40 11.24
N ASN A 692 -23.19 6.14 11.34
CA ASN A 692 -23.88 5.03 10.67
C ASN A 692 -24.01 5.25 9.14
N ASP A 693 -23.35 6.27 8.60
CA ASP A 693 -23.34 6.62 7.18
C ASP A 693 -22.33 5.77 6.40
N CYS A 694 -22.64 4.48 6.27
CA CYS A 694 -22.13 3.65 5.19
C CYS A 694 -22.89 3.87 3.86
N GLU A 695 -23.72 4.93 3.74
CA GLU A 695 -24.53 5.22 2.55
C GLU A 695 -23.86 6.18 1.54
N HIS A 696 -22.73 6.82 1.87
CA HIS A 696 -22.06 7.77 0.95
C HIS A 696 -20.62 7.44 0.53
N THR A 697 -20.11 6.25 0.80
CA THR A 697 -18.77 5.84 0.31
C THR A 697 -18.76 5.15 -1.06
N ALA A 698 -19.93 4.92 -1.67
CA ALA A 698 -20.03 4.38 -3.03
C ALA A 698 -19.69 5.41 -4.14
N THR A 699 -19.60 6.70 -3.81
CA THR A 699 -19.29 7.78 -4.76
C THR A 699 -17.81 8.20 -4.80
N TYR A 700 -16.91 7.55 -4.03
CA TYR A 700 -15.46 7.85 -4.07
C TYR A 700 -14.64 6.83 -4.87
N PHE A 701 -15.31 5.97 -5.66
CA PHE A 701 -14.70 5.02 -6.60
C PHE A 701 -15.16 5.24 -8.05
N SER A 702 -15.69 6.42 -8.38
CA SER A 702 -15.96 6.84 -9.77
C SER A 702 -14.72 7.36 -10.46
#